data_AF-A0A669QGB1-F1
#
_entry.id   AF-A0A669QGB1-F1
#
_cell.length_a   1.000
_cell.length_b   1.000
_cell.length_c   1.000
_cell.angle_alpha   90.00
_cell.angle_beta   90.00
_cell.angle_gamma   90.00
#
_symmetry.space_group_name_H-M   'P 1'
#
loop_
_entity.id
_entity.type
_entity.pdbx_description
1 polymer ?
#
loop_
_entity_poly.entity_id
_entity_poly.type
_entity_poly.pdbx_seq_one_letter_code
_entity_poly.pdbx_strand_id
1 'polypeptide(L)'
;MEVWRQCAHWLVAARVLPAGHRASSPTGQVWDLAQALRDGVLLCHLLNALLPNAVPPRDICPRPQMSQFLCLRNIRTFLTACADKFGLPKHRLFGAFDLFDVQDFGKVIDTLSTLSWTPIAQSKGFTPFPTEECDGDDEIYSGLSDLIDDTVEDDDELYDCVEAEGDDGDDIYEDLMRVEVPPVEVDRRHCCLQELRQTEEKYTETLESICTLSSGTDIRMKLQECSQRANNGRFSLRDLLMVPMQRVLKYHLLLQELVKLTPDPSERERLRAALDAMRVGGRGGGPGQRQRRGPQSLAQFGRPKIDGELKVCSSERRSKADRYGFLLDKALIICKRRGDAYEAKDVVDLQSHQLRDSGLGPRDGKKWSHTFLLINTAGLQGYELFFKTRELKKKWLEQFEMALSNIFPEHALADGHDFQMFSFEDTTSCRACQMLLRGTFYQGYRCNRCRAPAHKECLGRMGTCGAGEMSCGMKSQRPGHENKTADLGLPKMEASQHYSGVPPPPGNVGPALRLSPGDVVEAMVAEVEQLWWQVRAPPRSPHNNNRVLIWGSQNPILPHPRYAGPMERGEAEQILTPRSDGTFLVRQRVKDTGEFAIRAVRSFGSAKARYDFCARDRTELTLREGDIIRVLSKKGHPGWWKGEIYGRVGWFPANYVEEDYSEYC
;
A
#
# COMPACT_ATOMS: atom_id res chain seq x y z
N MET A 1 42.95 0.42 -19.56
CA MET A 1 41.59 0.75 -19.06
C MET A 1 41.06 -0.48 -18.35
N GLU A 2 40.55 -0.37 -17.13
CA GLU A 2 40.03 -1.52 -16.37
C GLU A 2 38.99 -2.31 -17.18
N VAL A 3 38.98 -3.64 -17.05
CA VAL A 3 38.14 -4.53 -17.88
C VAL A 3 36.64 -4.23 -17.68
N TRP A 4 36.21 -3.96 -16.45
CA TRP A 4 34.82 -3.63 -16.16
C TRP A 4 34.35 -2.34 -16.86
N ARG A 5 35.23 -1.34 -17.07
CA ARG A 5 34.90 -0.12 -17.82
C ARG A 5 34.71 -0.41 -19.30
N GLN A 6 35.53 -1.29 -19.87
CA GLN A 6 35.34 -1.74 -21.26
C GLN A 6 34.02 -2.50 -21.40
N CYS A 7 33.65 -3.33 -20.41
CA CYS A 7 32.33 -3.96 -20.35
C CYS A 7 31.20 -2.92 -20.33
N ALA A 8 31.29 -1.87 -19.49
CA ALA A 8 30.29 -0.82 -19.45
C ALA A 8 30.16 -0.10 -20.81
N HIS A 9 31.28 0.24 -21.46
CA HIS A 9 31.27 0.83 -22.80
C HIS A 9 30.66 -0.09 -23.86
N TRP A 10 30.91 -1.40 -23.79
CA TRP A 10 30.31 -2.38 -24.69
C TRP A 10 28.79 -2.48 -24.50
N LEU A 11 28.31 -2.43 -23.25
CA LEU A 11 26.87 -2.39 -22.95
C LEU A 11 26.20 -1.10 -23.45
N VAL A 12 26.88 0.05 -23.36
CA VAL A 12 26.41 1.31 -23.95
C VAL A 12 26.36 1.23 -25.48
N ALA A 13 27.39 0.65 -26.12
CA ALA A 13 27.42 0.45 -27.56
C ALA A 13 26.28 -0.46 -28.04
N ALA A 14 25.94 -1.48 -27.25
CA ALA A 14 24.80 -2.37 -27.47
C ALA A 14 23.44 -1.72 -27.15
N ARG A 15 23.39 -0.45 -26.71
CA ARG A 15 22.20 0.30 -26.28
C ARG A 15 21.45 -0.32 -25.08
N VAL A 16 22.13 -1.13 -24.28
CA VAL A 16 21.57 -1.77 -23.09
C VAL A 16 21.72 -0.90 -21.86
N LEU A 17 22.84 -0.19 -21.75
CA LEU A 17 23.12 0.75 -20.67
C LEU A 17 23.01 2.19 -21.19
N PRO A 18 22.26 3.10 -20.54
CA PRO A 18 22.19 4.49 -20.96
C PRO A 18 23.58 5.15 -20.97
N ALA A 19 23.89 5.92 -22.01
CA ALA A 19 25.20 6.56 -22.14
C ALA A 19 25.53 7.53 -20.99
N GLY A 20 24.51 8.12 -20.36
CA GLY A 20 24.63 9.03 -19.21
C GLY A 20 24.64 8.34 -17.84
N HIS A 21 24.59 7.01 -17.77
CA HIS A 21 24.55 6.26 -16.51
C HIS A 21 25.85 6.41 -15.70
N ARG A 22 25.79 6.33 -14.36
CA ARG A 22 26.98 6.49 -13.50
C ARG A 22 28.11 5.50 -13.83
N ALA A 23 27.77 4.27 -14.20
CA ALA A 23 28.74 3.25 -14.57
C ALA A 23 29.54 3.54 -15.85
N SER A 24 29.04 4.40 -16.76
CA SER A 24 29.79 4.85 -17.95
C SER A 24 30.54 6.17 -17.72
N SER A 25 30.38 6.80 -16.55
CA SER A 25 31.07 8.04 -16.19
C SER A 25 32.56 7.81 -15.87
N PRO A 26 33.44 8.78 -16.13
CA PRO A 26 34.84 8.74 -15.68
C PRO A 26 34.98 8.54 -14.16
N THR A 27 34.02 9.04 -13.37
CA THR A 27 33.99 8.90 -11.91
C THR A 27 33.25 7.65 -11.43
N GLY A 28 32.70 6.85 -12.35
CA GLY A 28 31.97 5.63 -12.03
C GLY A 28 32.86 4.60 -11.33
N GLN A 29 32.24 3.79 -10.48
CA GLN A 29 32.87 2.67 -9.78
C GLN A 29 32.34 1.34 -10.33
N VAL A 30 33.09 0.26 -10.13
CA VAL A 30 32.64 -1.10 -10.49
C VAL A 30 31.31 -1.48 -9.82
N TRP A 31 31.07 -0.91 -8.63
CA TRP A 31 29.81 -1.04 -7.89
C TRP A 31 28.60 -0.55 -8.71
N ASP A 32 28.72 0.58 -9.41
CA ASP A 32 27.63 1.13 -10.22
C ASP A 32 27.24 0.17 -11.36
N LEU A 33 28.22 -0.51 -11.95
CA LEU A 33 27.98 -1.54 -12.97
C LEU A 33 27.36 -2.80 -12.37
N ALA A 34 27.87 -3.26 -11.22
CA ALA A 34 27.33 -4.43 -10.53
C ALA A 34 25.86 -4.22 -10.14
N GLN A 35 25.51 -3.04 -9.61
CA GLN A 35 24.15 -2.68 -9.26
C GLN A 35 23.22 -2.68 -10.48
N ALA A 36 23.65 -2.09 -11.60
CA ALA A 36 22.84 -2.03 -12.82
C ALA A 36 22.55 -3.41 -13.44
N LEU A 37 23.47 -4.37 -13.32
CA LEU A 37 23.29 -5.73 -13.86
C LEU A 37 22.61 -6.70 -12.90
N ARG A 38 22.53 -6.35 -11.60
CA ARG A 38 22.22 -7.26 -10.49
C ARG A 38 20.91 -8.01 -10.61
N ASP A 39 19.92 -7.42 -11.25
CA ASP A 39 18.57 -7.99 -11.38
C ASP A 39 18.38 -8.87 -12.63
N GLY A 40 19.41 -8.95 -13.47
CA GLY A 40 19.44 -9.73 -14.71
C GLY A 40 18.57 -9.20 -15.85
N VAL A 41 17.89 -8.06 -15.70
CA VAL A 41 17.03 -7.50 -16.75
C VAL A 41 17.86 -6.99 -17.92
N LEU A 42 18.85 -6.13 -17.66
CA LEU A 42 19.76 -5.61 -18.69
C LEU A 42 20.50 -6.74 -19.41
N LEU A 43 20.88 -7.79 -18.68
CA LEU A 43 21.53 -8.97 -19.25
C LEU A 43 20.62 -9.72 -20.25
N CYS A 44 19.34 -9.89 -19.94
CA CYS A 44 18.41 -10.50 -20.89
C CYS A 44 18.20 -9.64 -22.14
N HIS A 45 18.15 -8.32 -21.98
CA HIS A 45 18.01 -7.38 -23.10
C HIS A 45 19.25 -7.34 -23.98
N LEU A 46 20.45 -7.42 -23.39
CA LEU A 46 21.70 -7.59 -24.14
C LEU A 46 21.61 -8.78 -25.11
N LEU A 47 21.13 -9.94 -24.65
CA LEU A 47 20.99 -11.10 -25.54
C LEU A 47 20.02 -10.82 -26.68
N ASN A 48 18.93 -10.09 -26.45
CA ASN A 48 17.98 -9.71 -27.48
C ASN A 48 18.55 -8.69 -28.48
N ALA A 49 19.41 -7.77 -28.02
CA ALA A 49 20.12 -6.83 -28.89
C ALA A 49 21.13 -7.56 -29.81
N LEU A 50 21.83 -8.56 -29.28
CA LEU A 50 22.77 -9.38 -30.05
C LEU A 50 22.06 -10.36 -30.99
N LEU A 51 20.99 -11.01 -30.54
CA LEU A 51 20.19 -11.96 -31.30
C LEU A 51 18.70 -11.73 -30.99
N PRO A 52 17.91 -11.25 -31.96
CA PRO A 52 16.48 -10.99 -31.74
C PRO A 52 15.74 -12.22 -31.20
N ASN A 53 14.92 -12.01 -30.16
CA ASN A 53 14.17 -13.08 -29.47
C ASN A 53 15.07 -14.21 -28.89
N ALA A 54 16.32 -13.90 -28.53
CA ALA A 54 17.15 -14.80 -27.74
C ALA A 54 16.52 -15.15 -26.38
N VAL A 55 15.88 -14.18 -25.73
CA VAL A 55 15.06 -14.40 -24.55
C VAL A 55 13.66 -13.87 -24.83
N PRO A 56 12.61 -14.71 -24.82
CA PRO A 56 11.25 -14.23 -25.03
C PRO A 56 10.87 -13.16 -24.00
N PRO A 57 10.28 -12.01 -24.39
CA PRO A 57 9.93 -10.93 -23.45
C PRO A 57 9.06 -11.38 -22.27
N ARG A 58 8.18 -12.37 -22.47
CA ARG A 58 7.34 -12.97 -21.42
C ARG A 58 8.10 -13.66 -20.30
N ASP A 59 9.34 -14.09 -20.56
CA ASP A 59 10.16 -14.84 -19.61
C ASP A 59 11.01 -13.88 -18.75
N ILE A 60 11.17 -12.63 -19.20
CA ILE A 60 11.85 -11.55 -18.48
C ILE A 60 10.86 -10.89 -17.52
N CYS A 61 11.27 -10.69 -16.26
CA CYS A 61 10.55 -9.82 -15.33
C CYS A 61 11.16 -8.42 -15.38
N PRO A 62 10.54 -7.42 -16.05
CA PRO A 62 11.16 -6.11 -16.30
C PRO A 62 11.32 -5.27 -15.03
N ARG A 63 10.42 -5.43 -14.05
CA ARG A 63 10.48 -4.74 -12.77
C ARG A 63 10.41 -5.76 -11.64
N PRO A 64 11.53 -6.40 -11.28
CA PRO A 64 11.54 -7.43 -10.24
C PRO A 64 11.34 -6.85 -8.83
N GLN A 65 11.34 -5.51 -8.65
CA GLN A 65 11.03 -4.82 -7.39
C GLN A 65 11.79 -5.40 -6.18
N MET A 66 13.09 -5.70 -6.38
CA MET A 66 13.96 -6.30 -5.36
C MET A 66 13.54 -7.71 -4.88
N SER A 67 12.66 -8.40 -5.59
CA SER A 67 12.42 -9.84 -5.36
C SER A 67 13.66 -10.64 -5.75
N GLN A 68 14.36 -11.19 -4.75
CA GLN A 68 15.51 -12.06 -4.98
C GLN A 68 15.13 -13.23 -5.91
N PHE A 69 13.94 -13.79 -5.74
CA PHE A 69 13.43 -14.86 -6.60
C PHE A 69 13.32 -14.43 -8.07
N LEU A 70 12.75 -13.25 -8.36
CA LEU A 70 12.60 -12.77 -9.74
C LEU A 70 13.93 -12.37 -10.37
N CYS A 71 14.82 -11.72 -9.62
CA CYS A 71 16.18 -11.40 -10.08
C CYS A 71 16.94 -12.68 -10.45
N LEU A 72 16.95 -13.68 -9.57
CA LEU A 72 17.60 -14.97 -9.85
C LEU A 72 16.99 -15.68 -11.06
N ARG A 73 15.67 -15.57 -11.27
CA ARG A 73 15.00 -16.12 -12.46
C ARG A 73 15.50 -15.45 -13.75
N ASN A 74 15.58 -14.12 -13.78
CA ASN A 74 16.13 -13.38 -14.93
C ASN A 74 17.59 -13.78 -15.20
N ILE A 75 18.44 -13.79 -14.17
CA ILE A 75 19.87 -14.17 -14.30
C ILE A 75 20.00 -15.60 -14.86
N ARG A 76 19.23 -16.56 -14.34
CA ARG A 76 19.26 -17.95 -14.84
C ARG A 76 18.76 -18.06 -16.27
N THR A 77 17.78 -17.23 -16.65
CA THR A 77 17.24 -17.18 -18.02
C THR A 77 18.32 -16.68 -18.98
N PHE A 78 19.05 -15.62 -18.60
CA PHE A 78 20.25 -15.17 -19.30
C PHE A 78 21.30 -16.29 -19.44
N LEU A 79 21.69 -16.93 -18.34
CA LEU A 79 22.72 -17.99 -18.36
C LEU A 79 22.32 -19.17 -19.26
N THR A 80 21.05 -19.55 -19.24
CA THR A 80 20.50 -20.61 -20.09
C THR A 80 20.56 -20.22 -21.56
N ALA A 81 20.14 -19.00 -21.90
CA ALA A 81 20.21 -18.50 -23.27
C ALA A 81 21.66 -18.35 -23.79
N CYS A 82 22.60 -17.94 -22.93
CA CYS A 82 24.03 -17.92 -23.26
C CYS A 82 24.56 -19.31 -23.64
N ALA A 83 24.19 -20.34 -22.89
CA ALA A 83 24.59 -21.72 -23.20
C ALA A 83 23.92 -22.23 -24.49
N ASP A 84 22.60 -22.07 -24.59
CA ASP A 84 21.81 -22.75 -25.63
C ASP A 84 21.85 -22.03 -26.99
N LYS A 85 21.86 -20.69 -27.00
CA LYS A 85 21.76 -19.87 -28.22
C LYS A 85 23.08 -19.25 -28.66
N PHE A 86 23.95 -18.93 -27.71
CA PHE A 86 25.26 -18.33 -27.99
C PHE A 86 26.42 -19.34 -27.89
N GLY A 87 26.14 -20.57 -27.45
CA GLY A 87 27.12 -21.67 -27.42
C GLY A 87 28.22 -21.48 -26.38
N LEU A 88 27.99 -20.67 -25.33
CA LEU A 88 28.99 -20.48 -24.29
C LEU A 88 29.16 -21.78 -23.48
N PRO A 89 30.40 -22.24 -23.25
CA PRO A 89 30.64 -23.44 -22.47
C PRO A 89 30.34 -23.20 -20.99
N LYS A 90 29.71 -24.18 -20.33
CA LYS A 90 29.23 -24.05 -18.93
C LYS A 90 30.28 -23.61 -17.92
N HIS A 91 31.56 -23.96 -18.12
CA HIS A 91 32.65 -23.57 -17.22
C HIS A 91 33.04 -22.08 -17.34
N ARG A 92 32.66 -21.40 -18.43
CA ARG A 92 32.83 -19.95 -18.63
C ARG A 92 31.64 -19.15 -18.14
N LEU A 93 30.57 -19.79 -17.67
CA LEU A 93 29.39 -19.12 -17.13
C LEU A 93 29.56 -18.89 -15.64
N PHE A 94 29.19 -17.70 -15.18
CA PHE A 94 29.03 -17.42 -13.76
C PHE A 94 27.79 -18.14 -13.17
N GLY A 95 27.82 -18.40 -11.86
CA GLY A 95 26.67 -18.90 -11.10
C GLY A 95 25.76 -17.76 -10.69
N ALA A 96 24.45 -17.97 -10.59
CA ALA A 96 23.49 -16.87 -10.37
C ALA A 96 23.80 -15.97 -9.14
N PHE A 97 24.42 -16.53 -8.10
CA PHE A 97 24.83 -15.79 -6.90
C PHE A 97 26.14 -15.01 -7.07
N ASP A 98 26.99 -15.37 -8.03
CA ASP A 98 28.22 -14.65 -8.39
C ASP A 98 27.87 -13.20 -8.79
N LEU A 99 26.70 -12.99 -9.39
CA LEU A 99 26.13 -11.67 -9.70
C LEU A 99 25.18 -11.14 -8.63
N PHE A 100 24.16 -11.91 -8.24
CA PHE A 100 23.09 -11.38 -7.36
C PHE A 100 23.60 -10.95 -5.97
N ASP A 101 24.49 -11.76 -5.39
CA ASP A 101 25.17 -11.49 -4.13
C ASP A 101 26.61 -10.98 -4.36
N VAL A 102 26.95 -10.63 -5.61
CA VAL A 102 28.26 -10.12 -6.06
C VAL A 102 29.41 -10.92 -5.44
N GLN A 103 29.28 -12.26 -5.39
CA GLN A 103 30.28 -13.16 -4.77
C GLN A 103 31.56 -13.22 -5.62
N ASP A 104 31.41 -13.12 -6.93
CA ASP A 104 32.52 -13.18 -7.89
C ASP A 104 32.13 -12.38 -9.14
N PHE A 105 32.24 -11.06 -9.04
CA PHE A 105 31.90 -10.16 -10.14
C PHE A 105 32.90 -10.25 -11.29
N GLY A 106 34.16 -10.59 -11.02
CA GLY A 106 35.18 -10.82 -12.05
C GLY A 106 34.73 -11.88 -13.04
N LYS A 107 34.18 -13.00 -12.55
CA LYS A 107 33.63 -14.06 -13.40
C LYS A 107 32.41 -13.62 -14.22
N VAL A 108 31.61 -12.67 -13.73
CA VAL A 108 30.52 -12.06 -14.50
C VAL A 108 31.10 -11.29 -15.69
N ILE A 109 32.11 -10.46 -15.44
CA ILE A 109 32.82 -9.70 -16.48
C ILE A 109 33.49 -10.63 -17.50
N ASP A 110 34.12 -11.72 -17.06
CA ASP A 110 34.71 -12.73 -17.95
C ASP A 110 33.69 -13.43 -18.84
N THR A 111 32.49 -13.69 -18.29
CA THR A 111 31.39 -14.27 -19.06
C THR A 111 30.92 -13.30 -20.15
N LEU A 112 30.79 -12.01 -19.83
CA LEU A 112 30.40 -10.96 -20.78
C LEU A 112 31.50 -10.69 -21.81
N SER A 113 32.77 -10.75 -21.41
CA SER A 113 33.90 -10.71 -22.31
C SER A 113 33.82 -11.86 -23.31
N THR A 114 33.66 -13.10 -22.83
CA THR A 114 33.50 -14.29 -23.68
C THR A 114 32.31 -14.14 -24.64
N LEU A 115 31.19 -13.58 -24.18
CA LEU A 115 30.02 -13.29 -25.01
C LEU A 115 30.33 -12.26 -26.11
N SER A 116 31.09 -11.21 -25.80
CA SER A 116 31.48 -10.17 -26.77
C SER A 116 32.32 -10.73 -27.93
N TRP A 117 33.13 -11.76 -27.65
CA TRP A 117 33.94 -12.47 -28.65
C TRP A 117 33.16 -13.49 -29.48
N THR A 118 31.87 -13.72 -29.22
CA THR A 118 31.09 -14.65 -30.04
C THR A 118 30.91 -14.14 -31.48
N PRO A 119 30.83 -15.02 -32.49
CA PRO A 119 30.58 -14.60 -33.87
C PRO A 119 29.28 -13.81 -34.03
N ILE A 120 28.26 -14.16 -33.23
CA ILE A 120 26.97 -13.46 -33.20
C ILE A 120 27.16 -12.01 -32.76
N ALA A 121 27.88 -11.79 -31.65
CA ALA A 121 28.13 -10.44 -31.16
C ALA A 121 29.00 -9.61 -32.12
N GLN A 122 30.07 -10.21 -32.66
CA GLN A 122 30.95 -9.53 -33.62
C GLN A 122 30.23 -9.15 -34.91
N SER A 123 29.24 -9.95 -35.35
CA SER A 123 28.44 -9.65 -36.55
C SER A 123 27.62 -8.36 -36.44
N LYS A 124 27.37 -7.87 -35.21
CA LYS A 124 26.67 -6.60 -34.95
C LYS A 124 27.56 -5.38 -35.08
N GLY A 125 28.88 -5.55 -35.23
CA GLY A 125 29.84 -4.45 -35.39
C GLY A 125 30.25 -3.80 -34.06
N PHE A 126 29.95 -4.42 -32.92
CA PHE A 126 30.45 -3.98 -31.62
C PHE A 126 31.89 -4.46 -31.42
N THR A 127 32.78 -3.57 -30.98
CA THR A 127 34.15 -3.95 -30.63
C THR A 127 34.13 -4.87 -29.39
N PRO A 128 34.67 -6.09 -29.47
CA PRO A 128 34.74 -6.99 -28.31
C PRO A 128 35.76 -6.48 -27.28
N PHE A 129 35.66 -6.98 -26.05
CA PHE A 129 36.58 -6.62 -24.96
C PHE A 129 37.13 -7.85 -24.24
N PRO A 130 38.35 -7.82 -23.67
CA PRO A 130 39.29 -6.69 -23.66
C PRO A 130 40.06 -6.53 -24.98
N THR A 131 40.40 -5.30 -25.37
CA THR A 131 41.17 -5.02 -26.62
C THR A 131 42.69 -5.04 -26.46
N GLU A 132 43.20 -4.93 -25.23
CA GLU A 132 44.64 -4.95 -24.88
C GLU A 132 44.85 -5.77 -23.60
N GLU A 133 46.10 -6.19 -23.30
CA GLU A 133 46.47 -6.76 -22.00
C GLU A 133 46.19 -5.72 -20.91
N CYS A 134 45.08 -5.91 -20.20
CA CYS A 134 44.66 -5.05 -19.10
C CYS A 134 45.16 -5.62 -17.79
N ASP A 135 45.55 -4.75 -16.86
CA ASP A 135 45.85 -5.13 -15.50
C ASP A 135 44.61 -5.79 -14.88
N GLY A 136 44.66 -7.11 -14.73
CA GLY A 136 43.65 -7.92 -14.06
C GLY A 136 43.78 -7.72 -12.57
N ASP A 137 43.34 -6.57 -12.09
CA ASP A 137 43.45 -6.23 -10.67
C ASP A 137 42.20 -6.76 -9.94
N ASP A 138 42.19 -8.07 -9.66
CA ASP A 138 41.07 -8.76 -9.00
C ASP A 138 40.73 -8.15 -7.62
N GLU A 139 41.64 -7.37 -7.03
CA GLU A 139 41.42 -6.61 -5.80
C GLU A 139 40.26 -5.61 -5.91
N ILE A 140 39.96 -5.08 -7.10
CA ILE A 140 38.86 -4.10 -7.28
C ILE A 140 37.48 -4.71 -7.05
N TYR A 141 37.35 -6.04 -7.17
CA TYR A 141 36.09 -6.75 -6.91
C TYR A 141 35.95 -7.16 -5.44
N SER A 142 37.03 -7.03 -4.66
CA SER A 142 37.01 -7.34 -3.23
C SER A 142 36.16 -6.32 -2.45
N GLY A 143 35.38 -6.79 -1.48
CA GLY A 143 34.52 -5.92 -0.66
C GLY A 143 33.19 -5.50 -1.31
N LEU A 144 32.96 -5.80 -2.60
CA LEU A 144 31.65 -5.53 -3.24
C LEU A 144 30.49 -6.21 -2.50
N SER A 145 30.70 -7.43 -2.01
CA SER A 145 29.68 -8.19 -1.27
C SER A 145 29.19 -7.53 0.04
N ASP A 146 29.94 -6.57 0.56
CA ASP A 146 29.59 -5.81 1.77
C ASP A 146 28.80 -4.54 1.43
N LEU A 147 28.96 -3.99 0.22
CA LEU A 147 28.27 -2.79 -0.28
C LEU A 147 26.84 -3.06 -0.79
N ILE A 148 26.49 -4.34 -0.98
CA ILE A 148 25.23 -4.82 -1.57
C ILE A 148 23.96 -4.38 -0.86
N ASP A 149 24.05 -4.28 0.46
CA ASP A 149 22.88 -4.02 1.27
C ASP A 149 22.66 -2.51 1.47
N ASP A 150 23.67 -1.68 1.19
CA ASP A 150 23.68 -0.23 1.43
C ASP A 150 22.95 0.61 0.36
N THR A 151 22.57 0.02 -0.78
CA THR A 151 21.93 0.77 -1.86
C THR A 151 20.43 0.93 -1.66
N VAL A 152 20.00 2.20 -1.59
CA VAL A 152 18.65 2.67 -1.23
C VAL A 152 17.85 3.20 -2.42
N GLU A 153 18.36 3.10 -3.65
CA GLU A 153 17.75 3.78 -4.80
C GLU A 153 17.20 2.76 -5.80
N ASP A 154 15.86 2.73 -5.92
CA ASP A 154 15.16 2.23 -7.11
C ASP A 154 15.52 3.19 -8.25
N ASP A 155 16.49 2.83 -9.09
CA ASP A 155 16.91 3.63 -10.22
C ASP A 155 15.90 3.43 -11.37
N ASP A 156 14.70 4.01 -11.21
CA ASP A 156 13.59 3.88 -12.17
C ASP A 156 14.02 4.32 -13.59
N GLU A 157 14.97 5.27 -13.70
CA GLU A 157 15.52 5.78 -14.97
C GLU A 157 16.41 4.75 -15.71
N LEU A 158 16.89 3.70 -15.03
CA LEU A 158 17.78 2.70 -15.62
C LEU A 158 17.10 1.91 -16.74
N TYR A 159 15.80 1.64 -16.60
CA TYR A 159 15.05 0.77 -17.51
C TYR A 159 14.28 1.52 -18.61
N ASP A 160 14.36 2.85 -18.65
CA ASP A 160 13.68 3.66 -19.68
C ASP A 160 14.14 3.30 -21.10
N CYS A 161 15.42 2.94 -21.26
CA CYS A 161 15.97 2.46 -22.54
C CYS A 161 15.48 1.05 -22.94
N VAL A 162 15.10 0.25 -21.95
CA VAL A 162 14.63 -1.13 -22.13
C VAL A 162 13.14 -1.18 -22.46
N GLU A 163 12.34 -0.30 -21.84
CA GLU A 163 10.90 -0.20 -22.12
C GLU A 163 10.63 0.41 -23.52
N ALA A 164 11.53 1.22 -24.07
CA ALA A 164 11.40 1.81 -25.40
C ALA A 164 11.58 0.81 -26.56
N GLU A 165 12.35 -0.26 -26.40
CA GLU A 165 12.58 -1.27 -27.45
C GLU A 165 11.66 -2.51 -27.31
N GLY A 166 10.96 -2.66 -26.18
CA GLY A 166 9.93 -3.69 -25.99
C GLY A 166 8.55 -3.33 -26.55
N ASP A 167 8.44 -2.14 -27.15
CA ASP A 167 7.20 -1.59 -27.70
C ASP A 167 7.07 -1.86 -29.20
N ASP A 168 7.26 -3.13 -29.60
CA ASP A 168 6.83 -3.62 -30.93
C ASP A 168 5.39 -3.14 -31.20
N GLY A 169 4.58 -3.08 -30.14
CA GLY A 169 3.25 -2.50 -30.14
C GLY A 169 3.21 -1.06 -30.67
N ASP A 170 3.88 -0.07 -30.07
CA ASP A 170 3.71 1.34 -30.48
C ASP A 170 4.13 1.54 -31.91
N ASP A 171 5.20 0.91 -32.39
CA ASP A 171 5.56 0.98 -33.80
C ASP A 171 4.44 0.45 -34.70
N ILE A 172 3.78 -0.65 -34.30
CA ILE A 172 2.61 -1.20 -35.02
C ILE A 172 1.42 -0.22 -34.97
N TYR A 173 1.11 0.35 -33.80
CA TYR A 173 0.00 1.27 -33.62
C TYR A 173 0.22 2.57 -34.40
N GLU A 174 1.41 3.17 -34.29
CA GLU A 174 1.77 4.38 -35.02
C GLU A 174 1.77 4.13 -36.54
N ASP A 175 2.24 2.96 -37.02
CA ASP A 175 2.15 2.60 -38.44
C ASP A 175 0.70 2.43 -38.92
N LEU A 176 -0.18 1.82 -38.12
CA LEU A 176 -1.60 1.64 -38.43
C LEU A 176 -2.35 2.98 -38.40
N MET A 177 -2.09 3.80 -37.38
CA MET A 177 -2.80 5.05 -37.14
C MET A 177 -2.21 6.23 -37.89
N ARG A 178 -1.06 6.08 -38.55
CA ARG A 178 -0.37 7.13 -39.32
C ARG A 178 -1.34 7.91 -40.22
N VAL A 179 -1.52 9.18 -39.94
CA VAL A 179 -2.36 10.08 -40.73
C VAL A 179 -1.49 10.84 -41.74
N GLU A 180 -1.97 11.04 -42.97
CA GLU A 180 -1.31 11.93 -43.92
C GLU A 180 -1.40 13.38 -43.44
N VAL A 181 -0.25 14.08 -43.37
CA VAL A 181 -0.20 15.47 -42.90
C VAL A 181 -0.94 16.36 -43.91
N PRO A 182 -1.99 17.10 -43.50
CA PRO A 182 -2.70 17.97 -44.40
C PRO A 182 -1.80 19.12 -44.90
N PRO A 183 -1.84 19.49 -46.19
CA PRO A 183 -0.90 20.44 -46.80
C PRO A 183 -1.14 21.93 -46.45
N VAL A 184 -1.99 22.26 -45.49
CA VAL A 184 -2.42 23.64 -45.20
C VAL A 184 -2.33 23.95 -43.70
N GLU A 185 -1.92 25.17 -43.33
CA GLU A 185 -2.04 25.69 -41.95
C GLU A 185 -3.52 25.76 -41.55
N VAL A 186 -4.01 24.70 -40.94
CA VAL A 186 -5.33 24.62 -40.33
C VAL A 186 -5.21 24.93 -38.83
N ASP A 187 -6.26 25.49 -38.23
CA ASP A 187 -6.37 25.71 -36.78
C ASP A 187 -5.95 24.43 -36.02
N ARG A 188 -4.95 24.56 -35.12
CA ARG A 188 -4.36 23.44 -34.37
C ARG A 188 -5.43 22.63 -33.62
N ARG A 189 -6.49 23.30 -33.14
CA ARG A 189 -7.62 22.62 -32.48
C ARG A 189 -8.37 21.72 -33.45
N HIS A 190 -8.59 22.18 -34.68
CA HIS A 190 -9.25 21.41 -35.72
C HIS A 190 -8.40 20.20 -36.15
N CYS A 191 -7.07 20.37 -36.23
CA CYS A 191 -6.15 19.25 -36.49
C CYS A 191 -6.26 18.15 -35.42
N CYS A 192 -6.28 18.49 -34.13
CA CYS A 192 -6.44 17.48 -33.06
C CYS A 192 -7.79 16.76 -33.11
N LEU A 193 -8.87 17.47 -33.45
CA LEU A 193 -10.20 16.85 -33.63
C LEU A 193 -10.25 15.92 -34.84
N GLN A 194 -9.59 16.32 -35.93
CA GLN A 194 -9.50 15.52 -37.15
C GLN A 194 -8.64 14.26 -36.92
N GLU A 195 -7.52 14.39 -36.22
CA GLU A 195 -6.66 13.27 -35.82
C GLU A 195 -7.42 12.29 -34.91
N LEU A 196 -8.15 12.78 -33.91
CA LEU A 196 -9.02 11.95 -33.07
C LEU A 196 -10.02 11.15 -33.89
N ARG A 197 -10.69 11.79 -34.86
CA ARG A 197 -11.68 11.14 -35.73
C ARG A 197 -11.03 10.09 -36.64
N GLN A 198 -9.97 10.46 -37.37
CA GLN A 198 -9.33 9.59 -38.35
C GLN A 198 -8.66 8.38 -37.71
N THR A 199 -8.03 8.56 -36.55
CA THR A 199 -7.46 7.44 -35.79
C THR A 199 -8.54 6.55 -35.17
N GLU A 200 -9.72 7.08 -34.85
CA GLU A 200 -10.87 6.28 -34.38
C GLU A 200 -11.49 5.45 -35.52
N GLU A 201 -11.69 6.05 -36.70
CA GLU A 201 -12.19 5.34 -37.90
C GLU A 201 -11.29 4.15 -38.23
N LYS A 202 -9.97 4.37 -38.34
CA LYS A 202 -8.99 3.30 -38.59
C LYS A 202 -8.97 2.24 -37.48
N TYR A 203 -9.12 2.64 -36.22
CA TYR A 203 -9.20 1.71 -35.09
C TYR A 203 -10.44 0.81 -35.20
N THR A 204 -11.60 1.38 -35.50
CA THR A 204 -12.84 0.61 -35.69
C THR A 204 -12.74 -0.38 -36.86
N GLU A 205 -12.17 0.03 -37.99
CA GLU A 205 -11.92 -0.85 -39.15
C GLU A 205 -10.97 -2.01 -38.81
N THR A 206 -9.95 -1.74 -37.98
CA THR A 206 -9.00 -2.74 -37.50
C THR A 206 -9.69 -3.77 -36.58
N LEU A 207 -10.56 -3.33 -35.67
CA LEU A 207 -11.34 -4.22 -34.80
C LEU A 207 -12.30 -5.11 -35.58
N GLU A 208 -13.00 -4.56 -36.57
CA GLU A 208 -13.88 -5.32 -37.46
C GLU A 208 -13.10 -6.39 -38.23
N SER A 209 -11.92 -6.02 -38.74
CA SER A 209 -11.01 -6.95 -39.39
C SER A 209 -10.65 -8.12 -38.46
N ILE A 210 -10.23 -7.87 -37.21
CA ILE A 210 -9.89 -8.91 -36.21
C ILE A 210 -11.08 -9.85 -35.92
N CYS A 211 -12.29 -9.30 -35.77
CA CYS A 211 -13.50 -10.06 -35.47
C CYS A 211 -13.82 -11.08 -36.58
N THR A 212 -13.58 -10.73 -37.85
CA THR A 212 -13.80 -11.66 -38.98
C THR A 212 -12.81 -12.83 -39.00
N LEU A 213 -11.62 -12.69 -38.41
CA LEU A 213 -10.55 -13.71 -38.42
C LEU A 213 -10.75 -14.84 -37.40
N SER A 214 -11.56 -14.65 -36.35
CA SER A 214 -11.65 -15.56 -35.20
C SER A 214 -12.51 -16.82 -35.40
N SER A 215 -13.00 -17.06 -36.62
CA SER A 215 -13.96 -18.14 -36.93
C SER A 215 -13.33 -19.32 -37.70
N GLY A 216 -12.81 -20.34 -36.99
CA GLY A 216 -12.74 -21.73 -37.50
C GLY A 216 -11.39 -22.42 -37.80
N THR A 217 -11.06 -23.40 -36.94
CA THR A 217 -10.46 -24.76 -37.11
C THR A 217 -9.29 -25.13 -38.04
N ASP A 218 -8.59 -24.24 -38.73
CA ASP A 218 -7.24 -24.59 -39.22
C ASP A 218 -6.29 -23.39 -39.14
N ILE A 219 -5.84 -23.16 -37.91
CA ILE A 219 -5.52 -21.82 -37.40
C ILE A 219 -4.27 -21.25 -38.07
N ARG A 220 -3.21 -22.03 -38.32
CA ARG A 220 -1.92 -21.45 -38.72
C ARG A 220 -1.88 -20.94 -40.17
N MET A 221 -2.42 -21.72 -41.12
CA MET A 221 -2.49 -21.29 -42.54
C MET A 221 -3.55 -20.23 -42.74
N LYS A 222 -4.72 -20.36 -42.09
CA LYS A 222 -5.76 -19.33 -42.13
C LYS A 222 -5.26 -18.02 -41.53
N LEU A 223 -4.47 -18.02 -40.44
CA LEU A 223 -3.93 -16.78 -39.88
C LEU A 223 -3.04 -16.02 -40.89
N GLN A 224 -2.24 -16.75 -41.68
CA GLN A 224 -1.39 -16.15 -42.70
C GLN A 224 -2.21 -15.66 -43.91
N GLU A 225 -3.19 -16.44 -44.36
CA GLU A 225 -4.13 -16.05 -45.42
C GLU A 225 -5.01 -14.85 -45.00
N CYS A 226 -5.46 -14.83 -43.75
CA CYS A 226 -6.23 -13.76 -43.14
C CYS A 226 -5.41 -12.48 -42.99
N SER A 227 -4.14 -12.59 -42.54
CA SER A 227 -3.21 -11.46 -42.52
C SER A 227 -2.98 -10.93 -43.94
N GLN A 228 -2.79 -11.82 -44.93
CA GLN A 228 -2.68 -11.43 -46.33
C GLN A 228 -3.92 -10.73 -46.87
N ARG A 229 -5.12 -11.20 -46.53
CA ARG A 229 -6.40 -10.62 -46.99
C ARG A 229 -6.74 -9.31 -46.31
N ALA A 230 -6.44 -9.16 -45.02
CA ALA A 230 -6.85 -8.00 -44.24
C ALA A 230 -5.86 -6.83 -44.34
N ASN A 231 -4.56 -7.10 -44.41
CA ASN A 231 -3.52 -6.05 -44.41
C ASN A 231 -2.32 -6.38 -45.31
N ASN A 232 -2.50 -7.22 -46.33
CA ASN A 232 -1.43 -7.65 -47.25
C ASN A 232 -0.24 -8.35 -46.56
N GLY A 233 -0.45 -8.95 -45.39
CA GLY A 233 0.59 -9.66 -44.65
C GLY A 233 1.48 -8.74 -43.82
N ARG A 234 1.11 -7.46 -43.69
CA ARG A 234 1.90 -6.43 -43.00
C ARG A 234 1.85 -6.58 -41.48
N PHE A 235 0.74 -7.04 -40.92
CA PHE A 235 0.57 -7.26 -39.47
C PHE A 235 -0.07 -8.62 -39.19
N SER A 236 0.50 -9.36 -38.23
CA SER A 236 -0.06 -10.63 -37.78
C SER A 236 -1.26 -10.42 -36.84
N LEU A 237 -2.07 -11.45 -36.61
CA LEU A 237 -3.16 -11.35 -35.63
C LEU A 237 -2.63 -11.03 -34.22
N ARG A 238 -1.44 -11.49 -33.87
CA ARG A 238 -0.81 -11.17 -32.57
C ARG A 238 -0.57 -9.67 -32.42
N ASP A 239 -0.10 -9.04 -33.49
CA ASP A 239 0.19 -7.61 -33.57
C ASP A 239 -1.10 -6.80 -33.43
N LEU A 240 -2.13 -7.19 -34.19
CA LEU A 240 -3.44 -6.55 -34.16
C LEU A 240 -4.16 -6.67 -32.81
N LEU A 241 -3.92 -7.75 -32.05
CA LEU A 241 -4.50 -7.94 -30.71
C LEU A 241 -3.89 -7.02 -29.63
N MET A 242 -2.75 -6.36 -29.91
CA MET A 242 -2.15 -5.37 -29.02
C MET A 242 -2.76 -3.98 -29.20
N VAL A 243 -3.23 -3.66 -30.41
CA VAL A 243 -3.79 -2.35 -30.81
C VAL A 243 -4.88 -1.83 -29.86
N PRO A 244 -5.85 -2.63 -29.37
CA PRO A 244 -6.87 -2.15 -28.44
C PRO A 244 -6.30 -1.62 -27.12
N MET A 245 -5.23 -2.26 -26.63
CA MET A 245 -4.58 -1.86 -25.40
C MET A 245 -3.81 -0.55 -25.55
N GLN A 246 -3.20 -0.35 -26.71
CA GLN A 246 -2.45 0.85 -27.00
C GLN A 246 -3.37 2.04 -27.26
N ARG A 247 -4.47 1.83 -27.99
CA ARG A 247 -5.47 2.87 -28.26
C ARG A 247 -5.99 3.49 -26.97
N VAL A 248 -6.31 2.67 -25.96
CA VAL A 248 -6.83 3.18 -24.68
C VAL A 248 -5.80 4.06 -23.93
N LEU A 249 -4.50 3.79 -24.11
CA LEU A 249 -3.42 4.61 -23.56
C LEU A 249 -3.26 5.96 -24.28
N LYS A 250 -3.65 6.08 -25.56
CA LYS A 250 -3.48 7.34 -26.32
C LYS A 250 -4.63 8.33 -26.11
N TYR A 251 -5.83 7.90 -25.69
CA TYR A 251 -6.97 8.82 -25.48
C TYR A 251 -6.67 9.97 -24.50
N HIS A 252 -5.94 9.70 -23.42
CA HIS A 252 -5.62 10.75 -22.44
C HIS A 252 -4.59 11.75 -22.98
N LEU A 253 -3.69 11.35 -23.88
CA LEU A 253 -2.72 12.24 -24.53
C LEU A 253 -3.44 13.18 -25.50
N LEU A 254 -4.32 12.63 -26.34
CA LEU A 254 -5.12 13.39 -27.30
C LEU A 254 -6.08 14.38 -26.60
N LEU A 255 -6.76 13.93 -25.54
CA LEU A 255 -7.62 14.82 -24.74
C LEU A 255 -6.82 15.88 -23.98
N GLN A 256 -5.62 15.55 -23.51
CA GLN A 256 -4.75 16.52 -22.82
C GLN A 256 -4.32 17.64 -23.77
N GLU A 257 -3.98 17.33 -25.03
CA GLU A 257 -3.66 18.36 -26.02
C GLU A 257 -4.89 19.17 -26.42
N LEU A 258 -6.04 18.51 -26.61
CA LEU A 258 -7.30 19.20 -26.91
C LEU A 258 -7.74 20.18 -25.80
N VAL A 259 -7.54 19.81 -24.53
CA VAL A 259 -7.80 20.69 -23.37
C VAL A 259 -6.91 21.93 -23.40
N LYS A 260 -5.63 21.81 -23.79
CA LYS A 260 -4.70 22.96 -23.89
C LYS A 260 -5.14 23.94 -24.99
N LEU A 261 -5.65 23.41 -26.10
CA LEU A 261 -6.03 24.18 -27.28
C LEU A 261 -7.46 24.73 -27.22
N THR A 262 -8.25 24.40 -26.18
CA THR A 262 -9.64 24.85 -26.03
C THR A 262 -9.72 26.18 -25.25
N PRO A 263 -10.11 27.30 -25.90
CA PRO A 263 -10.17 28.59 -25.24
C PRO A 263 -11.35 28.70 -24.26
N ASP A 264 -12.50 28.10 -24.59
CA ASP A 264 -13.73 28.20 -23.79
C ASP A 264 -13.59 27.50 -22.43
N PRO A 265 -13.77 28.21 -21.29
CA PRO A 265 -13.63 27.63 -19.96
C PRO A 265 -14.63 26.50 -19.65
N SER A 266 -15.87 26.60 -20.12
CA SER A 266 -16.93 25.63 -19.81
C SER A 266 -16.75 24.31 -20.55
N GLU A 267 -16.27 24.37 -21.79
CA GLU A 267 -15.89 23.23 -22.59
C GLU A 267 -14.60 22.58 -22.05
N ARG A 268 -13.64 23.40 -21.63
CA ARG A 268 -12.40 22.92 -21.01
C ARG A 268 -12.66 22.13 -19.72
N GLU A 269 -13.63 22.54 -18.91
CA GLU A 269 -14.02 21.81 -17.70
C GLU A 269 -14.66 20.46 -18.03
N ARG A 270 -15.55 20.41 -19.04
CA ARG A 270 -16.13 19.16 -19.53
C ARG A 270 -15.07 18.21 -20.12
N LEU A 271 -14.12 18.74 -20.89
CA LEU A 271 -13.00 17.98 -21.44
C LEU A 271 -12.03 17.49 -20.37
N ARG A 272 -11.83 18.25 -19.28
CA ARG A 272 -11.06 17.79 -18.10
C ARG A 272 -11.74 16.62 -17.40
N ALA A 273 -13.06 16.66 -17.21
CA ALA A 273 -13.79 15.53 -16.65
C ALA A 273 -13.66 14.27 -17.55
N ALA A 274 -13.70 14.44 -18.88
CA ALA A 274 -13.45 13.36 -19.82
C ALA A 274 -11.98 12.86 -19.77
N LEU A 275 -11.01 13.76 -19.67
CA LEU A 275 -9.60 13.44 -19.51
C LEU A 275 -9.35 12.65 -18.22
N ASP A 276 -9.96 13.03 -17.10
CA ASP A 276 -9.85 12.32 -15.83
C ASP A 276 -10.46 10.92 -15.92
N ALA A 277 -11.58 10.75 -16.62
CA ALA A 277 -12.16 9.43 -16.91
C ALA A 277 -11.23 8.56 -17.77
N MET A 278 -10.59 9.12 -18.80
CA MET A 278 -9.67 8.38 -19.67
C MET A 278 -8.31 8.08 -19.03
N ARG A 279 -7.81 8.94 -18.14
CA ARG A 279 -6.63 8.65 -17.30
C ARG A 279 -6.88 7.50 -16.33
N VAL A 280 -8.13 7.31 -15.89
CA VAL A 280 -8.54 6.19 -15.03
C VAL A 280 -8.65 4.88 -15.83
N GLY A 281 -9.01 4.94 -17.11
CA GLY A 281 -9.11 3.78 -18.02
C GLY A 281 -7.77 3.25 -18.55
N GLY A 282 -6.78 4.13 -18.80
CA GLY A 282 -5.49 3.74 -19.39
C GLY A 282 -4.62 2.85 -18.51
N ARG A 283 -4.69 2.93 -17.17
CA ARG A 283 -3.83 2.13 -16.27
C ARG A 283 -4.36 0.72 -15.96
N GLY A 284 -5.49 0.30 -16.55
CA GLY A 284 -6.16 -0.98 -16.28
C GLY A 284 -5.76 -2.13 -17.21
N GLY A 285 -4.75 -1.92 -18.05
CA GLY A 285 -4.51 -2.69 -19.26
C GLY A 285 -3.49 -3.83 -19.19
N GLY A 286 -3.58 -4.74 -18.23
CA GLY A 286 -2.73 -5.94 -18.20
C GLY A 286 -3.54 -7.20 -18.52
N PRO A 287 -3.01 -8.20 -19.25
CA PRO A 287 -3.72 -9.44 -19.51
C PRO A 287 -4.01 -10.18 -18.19
N GLY A 288 -5.29 -10.28 -17.85
CA GLY A 288 -5.76 -11.01 -16.67
C GLY A 288 -5.52 -12.52 -16.83
N GLN A 289 -4.48 -13.04 -16.18
CA GLN A 289 -4.32 -14.48 -16.02
C GLN A 289 -5.43 -15.02 -15.10
N ARG A 290 -6.39 -15.75 -15.68
CA ARG A 290 -7.42 -16.51 -14.95
C ARG A 290 -6.75 -17.59 -14.09
N GLN A 291 -6.78 -17.43 -12.77
CA GLN A 291 -6.32 -18.45 -11.83
C GLN A 291 -7.29 -19.64 -11.79
N ARG A 292 -6.78 -20.82 -12.11
CA ARG A 292 -7.47 -22.11 -11.90
C ARG A 292 -7.40 -22.48 -10.41
N ARG A 293 -8.55 -22.89 -9.85
CA ARG A 293 -8.68 -23.35 -8.46
C ARG A 293 -7.96 -24.70 -8.27
N GLY A 294 -6.94 -24.70 -7.40
CA GLY A 294 -6.21 -25.84 -6.84
C GLY A 294 -5.80 -25.52 -5.38
N PRO A 295 -5.20 -26.45 -4.61
CA PRO A 295 -5.15 -26.40 -3.14
C PRO A 295 -4.43 -25.14 -2.64
N GLN A 296 -5.08 -24.43 -1.70
CA GLN A 296 -4.67 -23.15 -1.09
C GLN A 296 -3.74 -22.28 -1.95
N SER A 297 -4.32 -21.61 -2.95
CA SER A 297 -3.60 -20.65 -3.80
C SER A 297 -2.94 -19.55 -2.95
N LEU A 298 -1.66 -19.26 -3.22
CA LEU A 298 -0.93 -18.14 -2.59
C LEU A 298 -1.63 -16.79 -2.74
N ALA A 299 -2.50 -16.66 -3.76
CA ALA A 299 -3.33 -15.49 -3.98
C ALA A 299 -4.23 -15.15 -2.78
N GLN A 300 -4.57 -16.10 -1.91
CA GLN A 300 -5.35 -15.78 -0.71
C GLN A 300 -4.57 -14.89 0.28
N PHE A 301 -3.23 -14.94 0.26
CA PHE A 301 -2.36 -14.21 1.17
C PHE A 301 -2.04 -12.78 0.68
N GLY A 302 -2.58 -12.37 -0.47
CA GLY A 302 -2.39 -11.03 -1.02
C GLY A 302 -1.19 -10.90 -1.94
N ARG A 303 -0.71 -9.67 -2.12
CA ARG A 303 0.41 -9.36 -3.00
C ARG A 303 1.74 -9.67 -2.30
N PRO A 304 2.74 -10.22 -3.02
CA PRO A 304 4.10 -10.31 -2.53
C PRO A 304 4.65 -8.93 -2.15
N LYS A 305 5.49 -8.87 -1.12
CA LYS A 305 6.15 -7.66 -0.62
C LYS A 305 7.64 -7.70 -0.78
N ILE A 306 8.25 -8.76 -0.25
CA ILE A 306 9.69 -8.99 -0.30
C ILE A 306 9.93 -10.47 -0.06
N ASP A 307 11.01 -10.99 -0.62
CA ASP A 307 11.49 -12.33 -0.37
C ASP A 307 13.01 -12.34 -0.28
N GLY A 308 13.55 -13.28 0.49
CA GLY A 308 14.99 -13.38 0.65
C GLY A 308 15.44 -14.20 1.84
N GLU A 309 16.77 -14.28 1.99
CA GLU A 309 17.43 -15.02 3.05
C GLU A 309 17.35 -14.29 4.39
N LEU A 310 16.98 -15.04 5.44
CA LEU A 310 16.91 -14.54 6.81
C LEU A 310 17.19 -15.65 7.82
N LYS A 311 17.59 -15.30 9.04
CA LYS A 311 17.71 -16.25 10.15
C LYS A 311 16.51 -16.10 11.06
N VAL A 312 15.83 -17.20 11.39
CA VAL A 312 14.68 -17.20 12.30
C VAL A 312 15.03 -17.88 13.61
N CYS A 313 14.61 -17.27 14.72
CA CYS A 313 14.46 -17.91 16.01
C CYS A 313 12.98 -17.93 16.37
N SER A 314 12.49 -19.02 16.95
CA SER A 314 11.08 -19.16 17.38
C SER A 314 11.03 -19.42 18.87
N SER A 315 9.88 -19.18 19.50
CA SER A 315 9.67 -19.52 20.93
C SER A 315 10.00 -20.98 21.26
N GLU A 316 9.76 -21.90 20.32
CA GLU A 316 10.06 -23.33 20.46
C GLU A 316 11.54 -23.67 20.20
N ARG A 317 12.19 -22.95 19.28
CA ARG A 317 13.59 -23.18 18.89
C ARG A 317 14.42 -21.92 19.10
N ARG A 318 15.15 -21.91 20.21
CA ARG A 318 16.05 -20.81 20.61
C ARG A 318 17.29 -20.64 19.74
N SER A 319 17.61 -21.60 18.87
CA SER A 319 18.75 -21.52 17.95
C SER A 319 18.37 -20.79 16.67
N LYS A 320 19.22 -19.86 16.20
CA LYS A 320 19.08 -19.20 14.90
C LYS A 320 19.15 -20.23 13.77
N ALA A 321 18.12 -20.30 12.94
CA ALA A 321 18.06 -21.22 11.81
C ALA A 321 18.03 -20.46 10.48
N ASP A 322 18.88 -20.86 9.53
CA ASP A 322 18.91 -20.28 8.18
C ASP A 322 17.65 -20.66 7.41
N ARG A 323 16.93 -19.67 6.92
CA ARG A 323 15.64 -19.81 6.24
C ARG A 323 15.53 -18.82 5.08
N TYR A 324 14.53 -19.05 4.26
CA TYR A 324 14.13 -18.14 3.20
C TYR A 324 12.70 -17.68 3.47
N GLY A 325 12.47 -16.37 3.55
CA GLY A 325 11.15 -15.81 3.80
C GLY A 325 10.48 -15.36 2.51
N PHE A 326 9.18 -15.59 2.38
CA PHE A 326 8.32 -14.89 1.42
C PHE A 326 7.29 -14.08 2.21
N LEU A 327 7.38 -12.76 2.15
CA LEU A 327 6.41 -11.86 2.77
C LEU A 327 5.32 -11.51 1.75
N LEU A 328 4.06 -11.74 2.13
CA LEU A 328 2.87 -11.30 1.41
C LEU A 328 2.03 -10.40 2.33
N ASP A 329 1.04 -9.70 1.77
CA ASP A 329 0.17 -8.80 2.56
C ASP A 329 -0.37 -9.44 3.85
N LYS A 330 -0.79 -10.71 3.82
CA LYS A 330 -1.43 -11.39 4.96
C LYS A 330 -0.58 -12.46 5.64
N ALA A 331 0.55 -12.87 5.06
CA ALA A 331 1.33 -13.97 5.60
C ALA A 331 2.83 -13.84 5.34
N LEU A 332 3.63 -14.35 6.27
CA LEU A 332 5.05 -14.65 6.07
C LEU A 332 5.22 -16.16 5.96
N ILE A 333 5.72 -16.63 4.80
CA ILE A 333 6.00 -18.05 4.57
C ILE A 333 7.50 -18.30 4.81
N ILE A 334 7.81 -19.09 5.82
CA ILE A 334 9.19 -19.44 6.18
C ILE A 334 9.54 -20.77 5.53
N CYS A 335 10.52 -20.75 4.64
CA CYS A 335 10.94 -21.89 3.83
C CYS A 335 12.38 -22.34 4.17
N LYS A 336 12.67 -23.62 3.88
CA LYS A 336 14.03 -24.14 3.77
C LYS A 336 14.36 -24.31 2.28
N ARG A 337 15.41 -23.62 1.80
CA ARG A 337 15.87 -23.75 0.41
C ARG A 337 16.57 -25.10 0.20
N ARG A 338 16.29 -25.77 -0.92
CA ARG A 338 16.97 -26.98 -1.42
C ARG A 338 17.25 -26.82 -2.92
N GLY A 339 18.40 -26.24 -3.26
CA GLY A 339 18.68 -25.83 -4.64
C GLY A 339 17.71 -24.75 -5.09
N ASP A 340 16.96 -25.01 -6.16
CA ASP A 340 15.95 -24.09 -6.72
C ASP A 340 14.54 -24.30 -6.14
N ALA A 341 14.35 -25.31 -5.31
CA ALA A 341 13.09 -25.58 -4.63
C ALA A 341 13.04 -24.98 -3.22
N TYR A 342 11.86 -24.52 -2.82
CA TYR A 342 11.60 -23.98 -1.49
C TYR A 342 10.59 -24.87 -0.75
N GLU A 343 11.01 -25.45 0.38
CA GLU A 343 10.16 -26.31 1.21
C GLU A 343 9.58 -25.48 2.35
N ALA A 344 8.26 -25.26 2.35
CA ALA A 344 7.59 -24.53 3.43
C ALA A 344 7.77 -25.25 4.78
N LYS A 345 8.26 -24.52 5.78
CA LYS A 345 8.44 -25.00 7.15
C LYS A 345 7.42 -24.41 8.10
N ASP A 346 7.02 -23.17 7.86
CA ASP A 346 6.04 -22.49 8.69
C ASP A 346 5.32 -21.40 7.87
N VAL A 347 4.09 -21.06 8.27
CA VAL A 347 3.29 -20.00 7.66
C VAL A 347 2.73 -19.13 8.78
N VAL A 348 3.25 -17.91 8.89
CA VAL A 348 2.87 -16.97 9.94
C VAL A 348 1.78 -16.05 9.41
N ASP A 349 0.59 -16.10 10.01
CA ASP A 349 -0.52 -15.19 9.69
C ASP A 349 -0.30 -13.81 10.30
N LEU A 350 -0.16 -12.78 9.47
CA LEU A 350 0.12 -11.42 9.93
C LEU A 350 -1.08 -10.74 10.58
N GLN A 351 -2.31 -11.24 10.40
CA GLN A 351 -3.51 -10.67 11.04
C GLN A 351 -3.51 -10.88 12.56
N SER A 352 -2.83 -11.94 13.03
CA SER A 352 -2.75 -12.32 14.43
C SER A 352 -1.43 -11.92 15.10
N HIS A 353 -0.50 -11.29 14.38
CA HIS A 353 0.81 -10.92 14.88
C HIS A 353 1.03 -9.40 14.88
N GLN A 354 1.86 -8.94 15.82
CA GLN A 354 2.29 -7.55 15.92
C GLN A 354 3.81 -7.46 15.76
N LEU A 355 4.24 -6.42 15.05
CA LEU A 355 5.65 -6.09 14.85
C LEU A 355 6.18 -5.33 16.07
N ARG A 356 7.34 -5.72 16.58
CA ARG A 356 8.08 -4.96 17.60
C ARG A 356 9.53 -4.83 17.20
N ASP A 357 9.97 -3.59 17.03
CA ASP A 357 11.38 -3.30 16.87
C ASP A 357 12.05 -3.11 18.24
N SER A 358 12.92 -4.05 18.60
CA SER A 358 13.81 -3.89 19.74
C SER A 358 14.97 -3.00 19.31
N GLY A 359 14.88 -1.69 19.55
CA GLY A 359 15.95 -0.72 19.28
C GLY A 359 17.28 -0.95 20.03
N LEU A 360 17.41 -2.08 20.74
CA LEU A 360 18.61 -2.56 21.42
C LEU A 360 19.36 -3.55 20.51
N GLY A 361 19.73 -3.12 19.29
CA GLY A 361 20.77 -3.81 18.53
C GLY A 361 22.15 -3.52 19.15
N PRO A 362 23.11 -4.45 19.14
CA PRO A 362 24.46 -4.14 19.58
C PRO A 362 25.00 -2.94 18.79
N ARG A 363 25.84 -2.11 19.44
CA ARG A 363 26.57 -0.99 18.81
C ARG A 363 27.54 -1.41 17.69
N ASP A 364 27.55 -2.68 17.32
CA ASP A 364 28.53 -3.30 16.43
C ASP A 364 27.89 -3.69 15.10
N GLY A 365 28.54 -3.31 14.00
CA GLY A 365 28.21 -3.71 12.62
C GLY A 365 28.46 -5.20 12.32
N LYS A 366 28.05 -6.08 13.24
CA LYS A 366 28.27 -7.53 13.13
C LYS A 366 27.16 -8.15 12.28
N LYS A 367 27.54 -8.89 11.23
CA LYS A 367 26.60 -9.61 10.36
C LYS A 367 25.65 -10.50 11.17
N TRP A 368 24.37 -10.54 10.80
CA TRP A 368 23.32 -11.37 11.43
C TRP A 368 22.96 -10.99 12.88
N SER A 369 23.20 -9.74 13.26
CA SER A 369 22.85 -9.18 14.58
C SER A 369 21.61 -8.27 14.54
N HIS A 370 21.22 -7.77 13.37
CA HIS A 370 20.10 -6.86 13.20
C HIS A 370 18.78 -7.65 13.24
N THR A 371 17.88 -7.31 14.17
CA THR A 371 16.67 -8.10 14.42
C THR A 371 15.45 -7.25 14.73
N PHE A 372 14.27 -7.82 14.49
CA PHE A 372 12.98 -7.37 15.06
C PHE A 372 12.10 -8.60 15.37
N LEU A 373 11.08 -8.40 16.20
CA LEU A 373 10.19 -9.47 16.67
C LEU A 373 8.82 -9.40 16.02
N LEU A 374 8.27 -10.56 15.74
CA LEU A 374 6.89 -10.78 15.33
C LEU A 374 6.20 -11.60 16.41
N ILE A 375 5.31 -10.95 17.18
CA ILE A 375 4.71 -11.52 18.39
C ILE A 375 3.24 -11.77 18.15
N ASN A 376 2.77 -12.99 18.43
CA ASN A 376 1.35 -13.31 18.36
C ASN A 376 0.59 -12.50 19.42
N THR A 377 -0.55 -11.92 19.04
CA THR A 377 -1.44 -11.15 19.92
C THR A 377 -1.97 -11.95 21.12
N ALA A 378 -2.01 -13.28 21.04
CA ALA A 378 -2.34 -14.18 22.15
C ALA A 378 -1.14 -14.48 23.08
N GLY A 379 0.07 -14.04 22.74
CA GLY A 379 1.31 -14.23 23.52
C GLY A 379 1.90 -15.64 23.47
N LEU A 380 1.30 -16.57 22.71
CA LEU A 380 1.68 -17.99 22.69
C LEU A 380 2.90 -18.30 21.80
N GLN A 381 3.09 -17.54 20.72
CA GLN A 381 4.13 -17.78 19.73
C GLN A 381 4.80 -16.48 19.32
N GLY A 382 6.12 -16.51 19.15
CA GLY A 382 6.90 -15.36 18.74
C GLY A 382 8.04 -15.78 17.84
N TYR A 383 8.31 -14.97 16.82
CA TYR A 383 9.44 -15.13 15.93
C TYR A 383 10.37 -13.93 16.08
N GLU A 384 11.65 -14.21 16.11
CA GLU A 384 12.70 -13.20 16.05
C GLU A 384 13.43 -13.39 14.72
N LEU A 385 13.39 -12.36 13.87
CA LEU A 385 13.93 -12.39 12.51
C LEU A 385 15.24 -11.62 12.48
N PHE A 386 16.33 -12.30 12.11
CA PHE A 386 17.67 -11.73 12.02
C PHE A 386 18.10 -11.54 10.57
N PHE A 387 18.70 -10.39 10.29
CA PHE A 387 19.13 -9.97 8.97
C PHE A 387 20.64 -9.73 8.94
N LYS A 388 21.25 -9.97 7.78
CA LYS A 388 22.69 -9.87 7.57
C LYS A 388 23.19 -8.46 7.89
N THR A 389 22.47 -7.43 7.47
CA THR A 389 22.81 -6.00 7.58
C THR A 389 21.64 -5.17 8.12
N ARG A 390 21.92 -3.93 8.52
CA ARG A 390 20.93 -3.02 9.09
C ARG A 390 19.92 -2.56 8.04
N GLU A 391 20.37 -2.46 6.81
CA GLU A 391 19.66 -1.97 5.65
C GLU A 391 18.67 -3.04 5.16
N LEU A 392 19.06 -4.32 5.12
CA LEU A 392 18.13 -5.43 4.93
C LEU A 392 17.08 -5.47 6.04
N LYS A 393 17.46 -5.31 7.31
CA LYS A 393 16.48 -5.20 8.41
C LYS A 393 15.48 -4.09 8.12
N LYS A 394 15.95 -2.89 7.76
CA LYS A 394 15.11 -1.73 7.47
C LYS A 394 14.14 -2.01 6.31
N LYS A 395 14.64 -2.54 5.18
CA LYS A 395 13.82 -2.93 4.01
C LYS A 395 12.73 -3.92 4.40
N TRP A 396 13.09 -4.99 5.11
CA TRP A 396 12.10 -5.96 5.57
C TRP A 396 11.07 -5.33 6.52
N LEU A 397 11.52 -4.53 7.48
CA LEU A 397 10.64 -3.86 8.45
C LEU A 397 9.60 -2.95 7.74
N GLU A 398 10.04 -2.12 6.80
CA GLU A 398 9.16 -1.26 5.99
C GLU A 398 8.13 -2.08 5.22
N GLN A 399 8.54 -3.21 4.64
CA GLN A 399 7.63 -4.11 3.92
C GLN A 399 6.61 -4.80 4.84
N PHE A 400 7.00 -5.15 6.07
CA PHE A 400 6.07 -5.62 7.10
C PHE A 400 5.07 -4.52 7.51
N GLU A 401 5.53 -3.29 7.70
CA GLU A 401 4.67 -2.15 8.01
C GLU A 401 3.68 -1.87 6.87
N MET A 402 4.13 -1.94 5.61
CA MET A 402 3.26 -1.83 4.44
C MET A 402 2.21 -2.95 4.37
N ALA A 403 2.61 -4.20 4.63
CA ALA A 403 1.69 -5.34 4.70
C ALA A 403 0.62 -5.15 5.79
N LEU A 404 1.06 -4.81 7.01
CA LEU A 404 0.16 -4.56 8.15
C LEU A 404 -0.76 -3.36 7.90
N SER A 405 -0.27 -2.28 7.28
CA SER A 405 -1.06 -1.13 6.85
C SER A 405 -2.10 -1.51 5.78
N ASN A 406 -1.85 -2.54 4.98
CA ASN A 406 -2.84 -3.05 4.04
C ASN A 406 -3.92 -3.88 4.76
N ILE A 407 -3.54 -4.73 5.71
CA ILE A 407 -4.51 -5.50 6.52
C ILE A 407 -5.37 -4.56 7.38
N PHE A 408 -4.73 -3.59 8.03
CA PHE A 408 -5.32 -2.66 8.98
C PHE A 408 -5.08 -1.21 8.51
N PRO A 409 -5.80 -0.76 7.47
CA PRO A 409 -5.61 0.60 6.96
C PRO A 409 -6.16 1.64 7.94
N GLU A 410 -5.66 2.87 7.81
CA GLU A 410 -6.24 4.00 8.51
C GLU A 410 -7.73 4.14 8.18
N HIS A 411 -8.53 4.46 9.18
CA HIS A 411 -10.00 4.58 9.05
C HIS A 411 -10.75 3.29 8.68
N ALA A 412 -10.16 2.10 8.82
CA ALA A 412 -10.85 0.81 8.58
C ALA A 412 -12.15 0.65 9.39
N LEU A 413 -12.16 1.19 10.61
CA LEU A 413 -13.28 1.13 11.56
C LEU A 413 -13.98 2.48 11.75
N ALA A 414 -13.68 3.48 10.91
CA ALA A 414 -14.30 4.80 11.01
C ALA A 414 -15.82 4.74 10.73
N ASP A 415 -16.57 5.62 11.38
CA ASP A 415 -18.00 5.84 11.16
C ASP A 415 -18.86 4.55 11.20
N GLY A 416 -18.42 3.57 12.00
CA GLY A 416 -19.10 2.30 12.22
C GLY A 416 -18.86 1.25 11.12
N HIS A 417 -17.96 1.49 10.18
CA HIS A 417 -17.57 0.50 9.17
C HIS A 417 -16.63 -0.59 9.73
N ASP A 418 -16.45 -1.66 8.96
CA ASP A 418 -15.45 -2.71 9.18
C ASP A 418 -14.86 -3.10 7.84
N PHE A 419 -13.91 -2.30 7.33
CA PHE A 419 -13.30 -2.50 6.03
C PHE A 419 -12.22 -3.57 6.07
N GLN A 420 -12.31 -4.52 5.15
CA GLN A 420 -11.32 -5.57 4.95
C GLN A 420 -10.85 -5.59 3.50
N MET A 421 -9.58 -5.97 3.30
CA MET A 421 -9.02 -6.18 1.96
C MET A 421 -9.87 -7.20 1.18
N PHE A 422 -10.29 -6.83 -0.02
CA PHE A 422 -11.20 -7.65 -0.82
C PHE A 422 -10.81 -7.66 -2.30
N SER A 423 -11.00 -8.81 -2.95
CA SER A 423 -10.87 -8.94 -4.41
C SER A 423 -12.27 -8.97 -5.02
N PHE A 424 -12.60 -7.96 -5.82
CA PHE A 424 -13.86 -7.85 -6.53
C PHE A 424 -13.76 -8.58 -7.87
N GLU A 425 -14.67 -9.50 -8.16
CA GLU A 425 -14.70 -10.20 -9.45
C GLU A 425 -15.35 -9.30 -10.54
N ASP A 426 -16.32 -8.47 -10.14
CA ASP A 426 -17.03 -7.56 -11.01
C ASP A 426 -16.46 -6.14 -11.02
N THR A 427 -16.66 -5.41 -12.12
CA THR A 427 -16.33 -3.99 -12.26
C THR A 427 -17.03 -3.18 -11.18
N THR A 428 -16.26 -2.70 -10.20
CA THR A 428 -16.80 -2.07 -8.99
C THR A 428 -16.22 -0.67 -8.80
N SER A 429 -17.08 0.33 -8.59
CA SER A 429 -16.67 1.71 -8.30
C SER A 429 -16.64 1.99 -6.80
N CYS A 430 -15.71 2.83 -6.37
CA CYS A 430 -15.58 3.28 -4.99
C CYS A 430 -16.76 4.18 -4.59
N ARG A 431 -17.37 3.90 -3.43
CA ARG A 431 -18.52 4.66 -2.94
C ARG A 431 -18.19 6.11 -2.57
N ALA A 432 -16.93 6.41 -2.20
CA ALA A 432 -16.51 7.76 -1.83
C ALA A 432 -16.21 8.65 -3.05
N CYS A 433 -15.32 8.19 -3.95
CA CYS A 433 -14.84 9.00 -5.07
C CYS A 433 -15.52 8.69 -6.41
N GLN A 434 -16.38 7.66 -6.46
CA GLN A 434 -17.06 7.17 -7.66
C GLN A 434 -16.13 6.66 -8.78
N MET A 435 -14.81 6.63 -8.55
CA MET A 435 -13.83 6.08 -9.48
C MET A 435 -13.75 4.56 -9.37
N LEU A 436 -13.36 3.91 -10.47
CA LEU A 436 -13.22 2.46 -10.53
C LEU A 436 -12.15 1.94 -9.55
N LEU A 437 -12.44 0.81 -8.90
CA LEU A 437 -11.44 0.03 -8.18
C LEU A 437 -10.55 -0.70 -9.20
N ARG A 438 -9.30 -0.26 -9.32
CA ARG A 438 -8.40 -0.68 -10.41
C ARG A 438 -7.78 -2.05 -10.13
N GLY A 439 -7.58 -2.81 -11.21
CA GLY A 439 -6.92 -4.13 -11.20
C GLY A 439 -7.91 -5.29 -11.06
N THR A 440 -7.37 -6.51 -11.07
CA THR A 440 -8.14 -7.76 -11.02
C THR A 440 -8.00 -8.51 -9.69
N PHE A 441 -7.18 -7.99 -8.77
CA PHE A 441 -6.81 -8.67 -7.54
C PHE A 441 -6.49 -7.67 -6.42
N TYR A 442 -7.17 -7.82 -5.28
CA TYR A 442 -7.15 -6.90 -4.13
C TYR A 442 -7.18 -5.43 -4.55
N GLN A 443 -8.23 -5.06 -5.29
CA GLN A 443 -8.38 -3.71 -5.84
C GLN A 443 -8.63 -2.66 -4.75
N GLY A 444 -9.15 -3.07 -3.59
CA GLY A 444 -9.44 -2.19 -2.48
C GLY A 444 -10.07 -2.91 -1.32
N TYR A 445 -11.00 -2.23 -0.66
CA TYR A 445 -11.60 -2.67 0.60
C TYR A 445 -13.11 -2.81 0.46
N ARG A 446 -13.66 -3.75 1.23
CA ARG A 446 -15.09 -3.95 1.36
C ARG A 446 -15.46 -3.92 2.83
N CYS A 447 -16.47 -3.13 3.17
CA CYS A 447 -17.03 -3.14 4.51
C CYS A 447 -17.81 -4.44 4.76
N ASN A 448 -17.52 -5.17 5.84
CA ASN A 448 -18.24 -6.39 6.18
C ASN A 448 -19.70 -6.14 6.58
N ARG A 449 -19.98 -4.95 7.11
CA ARG A 449 -21.31 -4.56 7.60
C ARG A 449 -22.22 -4.11 6.46
N CYS A 450 -21.84 -3.03 5.76
CA CYS A 450 -22.67 -2.44 4.70
C CYS A 450 -22.28 -2.86 3.27
N ARG A 451 -21.27 -3.74 3.12
CA ARG A 451 -20.74 -4.20 1.82
C ARG A 451 -20.19 -3.11 0.90
N ALA A 452 -20.06 -1.87 1.38
CA ALA A 452 -19.57 -0.75 0.58
C ALA A 452 -18.13 -0.98 0.09
N PRO A 453 -17.87 -0.79 -1.22
CA PRO A 453 -16.54 -0.81 -1.80
C PRO A 453 -15.82 0.54 -1.68
N ALA A 454 -14.52 0.54 -1.39
CA ALA A 454 -13.71 1.76 -1.31
C ALA A 454 -12.21 1.52 -1.61
N HIS A 455 -11.51 2.55 -2.11
CA HIS A 455 -10.04 2.58 -2.17
C HIS A 455 -9.44 2.76 -0.76
N LYS A 456 -8.15 2.45 -0.59
CA LYS A 456 -7.43 2.60 0.69
C LYS A 456 -7.48 4.05 1.21
N GLU A 457 -7.19 4.98 0.31
CA GLU A 457 -7.17 6.44 0.50
C GLU A 457 -8.57 7.08 0.55
N CYS A 458 -9.63 6.27 0.39
CA CYS A 458 -11.01 6.73 0.40
C CYS A 458 -11.74 6.39 1.70
N LEU A 459 -11.17 5.54 2.57
CA LEU A 459 -11.84 5.04 3.77
C LEU A 459 -12.28 6.17 4.72
N GLY A 460 -11.44 7.19 4.93
CA GLY A 460 -11.78 8.34 5.78
C GLY A 460 -12.80 9.32 5.18
N ARG A 461 -13.16 9.17 3.90
CA ARG A 461 -14.19 9.99 3.22
C ARG A 461 -15.55 9.29 3.17
N MET A 462 -15.66 8.12 3.78
CA MET A 462 -16.90 7.36 3.80
C MET A 462 -17.86 7.96 4.82
N GLY A 463 -19.12 8.15 4.44
CA GLY A 463 -20.18 8.51 5.39
C GLY A 463 -20.49 7.37 6.37
N THR A 464 -21.48 7.56 7.24
CA THR A 464 -21.86 6.58 8.27
C THR A 464 -22.26 5.22 7.71
N CYS A 465 -21.81 4.16 8.38
CA CYS A 465 -22.13 2.79 8.00
C CYS A 465 -23.63 2.53 8.10
N GLY A 466 -24.23 1.98 7.03
CA GLY A 466 -25.66 1.65 7.00
C GLY A 466 -26.60 2.79 6.59
N ALA A 467 -26.10 4.02 6.39
CA ALA A 467 -26.94 5.16 5.95
C ALA A 467 -27.37 5.11 4.46
N GLY A 468 -27.51 3.91 3.87
CA GLY A 468 -27.71 3.72 2.42
C GLY A 468 -28.88 2.85 2.00
N GLU A 469 -29.74 2.38 2.91
CA GLU A 469 -30.93 1.60 2.55
C GLU A 469 -32.21 2.39 2.88
N MET A 470 -32.39 3.55 2.25
CA MET A 470 -33.73 4.06 1.96
C MET A 470 -33.69 5.03 0.78
N SER A 471 -34.40 4.67 -0.30
CA SER A 471 -34.71 5.42 -1.53
C SER A 471 -33.68 5.42 -2.67
N CYS A 472 -33.77 4.41 -3.54
CA CYS A 472 -33.57 4.59 -4.98
C CYS A 472 -34.94 4.53 -5.68
N GLY A 473 -35.60 5.68 -5.77
CA GLY A 473 -36.84 5.86 -6.51
C GLY A 473 -36.71 7.07 -7.42
N MET A 474 -36.66 6.81 -8.73
CA MET A 474 -36.63 7.80 -9.81
C MET A 474 -37.65 8.93 -9.60
N LYS A 475 -37.23 10.21 -9.74
CA LYS A 475 -38.03 11.25 -10.41
C LYS A 475 -37.14 12.26 -11.14
N SER A 476 -37.69 12.72 -12.26
CA SER A 476 -37.08 13.42 -13.39
C SER A 476 -37.63 14.86 -13.48
N GLN A 477 -36.77 15.82 -13.89
CA GLN A 477 -37.06 17.17 -14.46
C GLN A 477 -37.74 18.21 -13.52
N ARG A 478 -37.47 19.52 -13.49
CA ARG A 478 -36.62 20.51 -14.22
C ARG A 478 -36.63 21.85 -13.40
N PRO A 479 -35.96 22.95 -13.79
CA PRO A 479 -35.27 23.87 -12.88
C PRO A 479 -36.08 25.10 -12.43
N GLY A 480 -35.73 25.64 -11.27
CA GLY A 480 -36.21 26.93 -10.75
C GLY A 480 -35.17 27.52 -9.79
N HIS A 481 -34.77 28.74 -10.10
CA HIS A 481 -33.72 29.56 -9.50
C HIS A 481 -34.06 29.96 -8.05
N GLU A 482 -33.08 29.93 -7.13
CA GLU A 482 -32.79 31.04 -6.18
C GLU A 482 -31.57 30.74 -5.29
N ASN A 483 -30.63 31.68 -5.32
CA ASN A 483 -29.47 31.78 -4.45
C ASN A 483 -29.85 31.67 -2.98
N LYS A 484 -29.11 30.86 -2.21
CA LYS A 484 -28.76 31.15 -0.81
C LYS A 484 -27.48 30.41 -0.43
N THR A 485 -26.45 31.21 -0.19
CA THR A 485 -25.21 30.90 0.52
C THR A 485 -25.49 30.04 1.75
N ALA A 486 -24.91 28.85 1.80
CA ALA A 486 -24.93 27.99 2.98
C ALA A 486 -23.98 28.57 4.04
N ASP A 487 -24.54 29.32 4.98
CA ASP A 487 -23.87 29.72 6.20
C ASP A 487 -23.74 28.49 7.10
N LEU A 488 -22.50 28.14 7.47
CA LEU A 488 -22.20 27.10 8.45
C LEU A 488 -22.62 27.61 9.83
N GLY A 489 -23.91 27.53 10.14
CA GLY A 489 -24.45 27.99 11.42
C GLY A 489 -23.90 27.17 12.59
N LEU A 490 -23.37 27.87 13.59
CA LEU A 490 -22.99 27.30 14.89
C LEU A 490 -24.18 26.58 15.55
N PRO A 491 -23.94 25.56 16.39
CA PRO A 491 -25.02 24.83 17.05
C PRO A 491 -25.88 25.75 17.94
N LYS A 492 -27.19 25.73 17.70
CA LYS A 492 -28.20 26.48 18.43
C LYS A 492 -28.73 25.65 19.61
N MET A 493 -28.89 26.28 20.76
CA MET A 493 -29.29 25.64 22.01
C MET A 493 -30.39 26.46 22.69
N GLU A 494 -31.35 25.78 23.30
CA GLU A 494 -32.48 26.39 24.01
C GLU A 494 -32.26 26.35 25.52
N ALA A 495 -32.51 27.47 26.19
CA ALA A 495 -32.41 27.58 27.64
C ALA A 495 -33.56 26.80 28.29
N SER A 496 -33.23 25.77 29.05
CA SER A 496 -34.23 24.97 29.77
C SER A 496 -34.61 25.54 31.14
N GLN A 497 -33.80 26.46 31.67
CA GLN A 497 -33.97 27.03 33.02
C GLN A 497 -33.66 28.52 33.04
N HIS A 498 -34.28 29.24 33.98
CA HIS A 498 -34.04 30.66 34.17
C HIS A 498 -32.68 30.90 34.84
N TYR A 499 -31.90 31.83 34.32
CA TYR A 499 -30.63 32.24 34.93
C TYR A 499 -30.52 33.76 34.95
N SER A 500 -30.27 34.33 36.13
CA SER A 500 -30.27 35.78 36.38
C SER A 500 -28.86 36.39 36.48
N GLY A 501 -27.80 35.60 36.26
CA GLY A 501 -26.41 36.01 36.48
C GLY A 501 -25.79 35.54 37.79
N VAL A 502 -26.41 34.57 38.46
CA VAL A 502 -25.96 34.01 39.75
C VAL A 502 -25.95 32.47 39.66
N PRO A 503 -24.84 31.79 40.02
CA PRO A 503 -23.55 32.36 40.43
C PRO A 503 -22.87 33.14 39.30
N PRO A 504 -21.95 34.08 39.57
CA PRO A 504 -21.22 34.81 38.53
C PRO A 504 -20.13 33.92 37.86
N PRO A 505 -19.81 34.14 36.59
CA PRO A 505 -18.74 33.41 35.89
C PRO A 505 -17.34 33.71 36.47
N PRO A 506 -16.39 32.75 36.44
CA PRO A 506 -15.05 32.91 37.01
C PRO A 506 -14.09 33.67 36.07
N GLY A 507 -13.39 34.68 36.60
CA GLY A 507 -12.35 35.45 35.88
C GLY A 507 -12.89 36.33 34.73
N ASN A 508 -12.02 37.11 34.07
CA ASN A 508 -12.32 38.17 33.07
C ASN A 508 -13.04 37.72 31.77
N VAL A 509 -14.13 36.95 31.84
CA VAL A 509 -14.83 36.33 30.69
C VAL A 509 -16.10 37.12 30.27
N GLY A 510 -16.31 38.30 30.85
CA GLY A 510 -17.40 39.22 30.46
C GLY A 510 -18.67 39.13 31.33
N PRO A 511 -19.67 39.98 31.07
CA PRO A 511 -20.86 40.08 31.93
C PRO A 511 -21.78 38.86 31.80
N ALA A 512 -22.43 38.45 32.90
CA ALA A 512 -23.35 37.31 32.88
C ALA A 512 -24.60 37.58 32.02
N LEU A 513 -25.03 36.60 31.21
CA LEU A 513 -26.25 36.70 30.39
C LEU A 513 -27.47 36.37 31.25
N ARG A 514 -28.59 37.09 31.11
CA ARG A 514 -29.85 36.66 31.71
C ARG A 514 -30.62 35.82 30.68
N LEU A 515 -31.09 34.63 31.06
CA LEU A 515 -31.93 33.78 30.22
C LEU A 515 -33.24 33.45 30.92
N SER A 516 -34.29 33.38 30.12
CA SER A 516 -35.57 32.77 30.47
C SER A 516 -35.69 31.40 29.80
N PRO A 517 -36.46 30.46 30.37
CA PRO A 517 -36.75 29.19 29.72
C PRO A 517 -37.40 29.43 28.35
N GLY A 518 -36.87 28.79 27.30
CA GLY A 518 -37.31 28.95 25.90
C GLY A 518 -36.44 29.88 25.05
N ASP A 519 -35.45 30.58 25.64
CA ASP A 519 -34.53 31.44 24.89
C ASP A 519 -33.52 30.61 24.08
N VAL A 520 -33.35 30.91 22.78
CA VAL A 520 -32.41 30.20 21.90
C VAL A 520 -31.11 30.99 21.73
N VAL A 521 -29.96 30.36 22.00
CA VAL A 521 -28.62 30.95 21.91
C VAL A 521 -27.70 30.14 21.01
N GLU A 522 -26.70 30.77 20.40
CA GLU A 522 -25.69 30.12 19.56
C GLU A 522 -24.40 29.86 20.37
N ALA A 523 -23.92 28.61 20.40
CA ALA A 523 -22.71 28.25 21.13
C ALA A 523 -21.45 28.63 20.33
N MET A 524 -20.57 29.45 20.93
CA MET A 524 -19.31 29.87 20.32
C MET A 524 -18.12 29.01 20.77
N VAL A 525 -18.06 28.68 22.07
CA VAL A 525 -17.06 27.79 22.67
C VAL A 525 -17.75 26.92 23.73
N ALA A 526 -17.76 25.61 23.52
CA ALA A 526 -18.37 24.63 24.41
C ALA A 526 -17.43 23.42 24.56
N GLU A 527 -16.60 23.45 25.60
CA GLU A 527 -15.77 22.31 25.98
C GLU A 527 -16.53 21.43 26.99
N VAL A 528 -16.52 20.12 26.76
CA VAL A 528 -17.26 19.12 27.56
C VAL A 528 -16.83 19.10 29.04
N GLU A 529 -15.67 19.69 29.35
CA GLU A 529 -15.05 19.71 30.67
C GLU A 529 -15.20 21.05 31.41
N GLN A 530 -15.74 22.10 30.75
CA GLN A 530 -15.94 23.42 31.34
C GLN A 530 -17.37 23.62 31.86
N LEU A 531 -17.48 24.15 33.09
CA LEU A 531 -18.74 24.52 33.75
C LEU A 531 -19.30 25.88 33.32
N TRP A 532 -18.76 26.49 32.27
CA TRP A 532 -19.15 27.82 31.76
C TRP A 532 -18.98 27.85 30.25
N TRP A 533 -20.04 28.14 29.50
CA TRP A 533 -19.98 28.16 28.03
C TRP A 533 -20.14 29.58 27.50
N GLN A 534 -19.39 29.90 26.43
CA GLN A 534 -19.48 31.20 25.76
C GLN A 534 -20.51 31.13 24.64
N VAL A 535 -21.54 31.97 24.73
CA VAL A 535 -22.68 31.93 23.82
C VAL A 535 -23.01 33.32 23.26
N ARG A 536 -23.66 33.34 22.10
CA ARG A 536 -24.17 34.55 21.46
C ARG A 536 -25.70 34.58 21.52
N ALA A 537 -26.25 35.68 22.02
CA ALA A 537 -27.69 35.90 22.05
C ALA A 537 -28.21 36.34 20.66
N PRO A 538 -29.45 36.01 20.28
CA PRO A 538 -30.04 36.42 19.01
C PRO A 538 -30.29 37.93 18.98
N PRO A 539 -30.33 38.56 17.78
CA PRO A 539 -30.38 40.02 17.64
C PRO A 539 -31.81 40.53 17.90
N ARG A 540 -32.20 40.65 19.17
CA ARG A 540 -33.38 41.40 19.61
C ARG A 540 -32.99 42.30 20.78
N SER A 541 -32.58 43.51 20.45
CA SER A 541 -32.27 44.70 21.29
C SER A 541 -30.77 45.09 21.31
N PRO A 542 -30.46 46.39 21.16
CA PRO A 542 -29.11 46.86 20.90
C PRO A 542 -28.30 46.90 22.20
N HIS A 543 -27.01 46.61 22.07
CA HIS A 543 -25.98 46.57 23.11
C HIS A 543 -25.82 45.21 23.82
N ASN A 544 -24.80 44.47 23.38
CA ASN A 544 -23.63 44.03 24.16
C ASN A 544 -23.22 42.60 23.76
N ASN A 545 -22.12 42.50 23.00
CA ASN A 545 -21.56 41.25 22.48
C ASN A 545 -20.81 40.47 23.57
N ASN A 546 -20.99 39.15 23.56
CA ASN A 546 -20.34 38.09 24.34
C ASN A 546 -20.73 38.00 25.82
N ARG A 547 -21.44 36.91 26.19
CA ARG A 547 -21.79 36.59 27.58
C ARG A 547 -21.80 35.07 27.84
N VAL A 548 -21.67 34.68 29.12
CA VAL A 548 -21.42 33.31 29.61
C VAL A 548 -22.58 32.81 30.51
N LEU A 549 -22.88 31.50 30.50
CA LEU A 549 -23.96 30.82 31.26
C LEU A 549 -23.59 29.42 31.78
N ILE A 550 -24.17 28.98 32.92
CA ILE A 550 -24.61 27.59 33.27
C ILE A 550 -25.66 27.56 34.42
N TRP A 551 -26.63 26.63 34.36
CA TRP A 551 -27.11 25.81 35.51
C TRP A 551 -27.83 24.52 35.07
N GLY A 552 -27.49 23.39 35.69
CA GLY A 552 -28.22 22.12 35.63
C GLY A 552 -28.09 21.37 36.96
N SER A 553 -29.22 21.05 37.61
CA SER A 553 -29.30 20.52 38.97
C SER A 553 -29.13 18.99 39.08
N GLN A 554 -28.12 18.61 39.86
CA GLN A 554 -27.95 17.51 40.82
C GLN A 554 -28.54 16.10 40.58
N ASN A 555 -27.66 15.11 40.63
CA ASN A 555 -27.68 14.10 41.69
C ASN A 555 -26.24 13.65 42.05
N PRO A 556 -26.00 13.17 43.27
CA PRO A 556 -24.85 13.56 44.11
C PRO A 556 -23.71 12.52 44.07
N ILE A 557 -22.64 12.80 44.83
CA ILE A 557 -21.40 12.01 45.03
C ILE A 557 -20.23 12.50 44.14
N LEU A 558 -19.71 13.67 44.54
CA LEU A 558 -18.31 14.12 44.44
C LEU A 558 -17.32 13.05 44.99
N PRO A 559 -15.98 13.16 44.86
CA PRO A 559 -15.15 14.22 44.27
C PRO A 559 -14.08 13.63 43.30
N HIS A 560 -13.12 14.44 42.86
CA HIS A 560 -11.86 14.13 42.17
C HIS A 560 -11.80 14.44 40.66
N PRO A 561 -10.90 15.37 40.25
CA PRO A 561 -10.60 15.62 38.86
C PRO A 561 -9.96 14.37 38.23
N ARG A 562 -10.29 14.08 36.97
CA ARG A 562 -9.75 12.95 36.20
C ARG A 562 -8.28 13.15 35.77
N TYR A 563 -7.64 14.22 36.21
CA TYR A 563 -6.28 14.58 35.85
C TYR A 563 -5.69 15.49 36.95
N ALA A 564 -4.54 15.09 37.51
CA ALA A 564 -3.89 15.81 38.61
C ALA A 564 -2.74 16.72 38.15
N GLY A 565 -2.52 16.88 36.84
CA GLY A 565 -1.38 17.63 36.31
C GLY A 565 -0.05 16.86 36.37
N PRO A 566 1.05 17.49 35.92
CA PRO A 566 2.39 16.90 36.01
C PRO A 566 2.87 16.83 37.46
N MET A 567 3.37 15.66 37.87
CA MET A 567 3.74 15.31 39.26
C MET A 567 4.81 14.21 39.25
N GLU A 568 5.72 14.18 40.24
CA GLU A 568 6.73 13.12 40.39
C GLU A 568 6.20 11.83 41.07
N ARG A 569 6.86 10.69 40.82
CA ARG A 569 6.41 9.36 41.29
C ARG A 569 6.31 9.25 42.82
N GLY A 570 7.22 9.88 43.56
CA GLY A 570 7.20 9.84 45.02
C GLY A 570 5.99 10.55 45.64
N GLU A 571 5.53 11.64 45.02
CA GLU A 571 4.33 12.38 45.46
C GLU A 571 3.04 11.63 45.12
N ALA A 572 3.01 10.99 43.94
CA ALA A 572 1.92 10.11 43.53
C ALA A 572 1.74 8.93 44.50
N GLU A 573 2.85 8.31 44.93
CA GLU A 573 2.80 7.21 45.90
C GLU A 573 2.27 7.71 47.26
N GLN A 574 2.75 8.83 47.81
CA GLN A 574 2.24 9.38 49.09
C GLN A 574 0.74 9.74 49.08
N ILE A 575 0.21 10.25 47.98
CA ILE A 575 -1.23 10.60 47.85
C ILE A 575 -2.11 9.34 47.76
N LEU A 576 -1.56 8.25 47.23
CA LEU A 576 -2.27 6.99 47.00
C LEU A 576 -2.14 6.01 48.18
N THR A 577 -1.07 6.08 48.99
CA THR A 577 -0.84 5.20 50.15
C THR A 577 -2.01 5.09 51.13
N PRO A 578 -2.79 6.15 51.43
CA PRO A 578 -3.91 6.06 52.39
C PRO A 578 -5.27 5.65 51.77
N ARG A 579 -5.37 5.28 50.48
CA ARG A 579 -6.67 4.99 49.82
C ARG A 579 -6.81 3.52 49.37
N SER A 580 -7.81 2.81 49.90
CA SER A 580 -8.10 1.40 49.59
C SER A 580 -9.22 1.19 48.56
N ASP A 581 -9.79 2.27 48.02
CA ASP A 581 -10.99 2.30 47.18
C ASP A 581 -10.69 2.74 45.72
N GLY A 582 -10.01 1.89 44.95
CA GLY A 582 -9.90 2.05 43.49
C GLY A 582 -8.68 1.41 42.83
N THR A 583 -8.77 1.12 41.52
CA THR A 583 -7.61 0.77 40.69
C THR A 583 -7.12 2.02 39.96
N PHE A 584 -5.86 2.38 40.14
CA PHE A 584 -5.23 3.58 39.58
C PHE A 584 -4.27 3.20 38.45
N LEU A 585 -4.32 3.93 37.34
CA LEU A 585 -3.45 3.69 36.18
C LEU A 585 -2.46 4.85 36.05
N VAL A 586 -1.17 4.58 36.29
CA VAL A 586 -0.06 5.54 36.15
C VAL A 586 0.56 5.38 34.76
N ARG A 587 0.52 6.41 33.93
CA ARG A 587 1.16 6.40 32.60
C ARG A 587 2.40 7.28 32.57
N GLN A 588 3.51 6.71 32.10
CA GLN A 588 4.75 7.41 31.77
C GLN A 588 4.75 7.75 30.27
N ARG A 589 4.94 9.03 29.90
CA ARG A 589 5.18 9.42 28.49
C ARG A 589 6.68 9.27 28.18
N VAL A 590 7.00 8.60 27.07
CA VAL A 590 8.37 8.15 26.72
C VAL A 590 9.12 9.19 25.87
N LYS A 591 8.91 10.50 26.06
CA LYS A 591 9.72 11.51 25.34
C LYS A 591 10.35 12.62 26.17
N ASP A 592 9.88 12.88 27.39
CA ASP A 592 10.53 13.82 28.29
C ASP A 592 10.50 13.24 29.72
N THR A 593 11.66 13.22 30.38
CA THR A 593 11.81 12.69 31.74
C THR A 593 11.08 13.59 32.76
N GLY A 594 10.01 13.08 33.40
CA GLY A 594 9.49 13.68 34.64
C GLY A 594 7.99 13.67 34.90
N GLU A 595 7.12 13.41 33.92
CA GLU A 595 5.66 13.63 34.10
C GLU A 595 4.82 12.34 34.16
N PHE A 596 4.00 12.20 35.22
CA PHE A 596 3.06 11.09 35.46
C PHE A 596 1.59 11.57 35.50
N ALA A 597 0.65 10.75 35.03
CA ALA A 597 -0.79 11.01 35.15
C ALA A 597 -1.55 9.79 35.69
N ILE A 598 -2.47 10.02 36.63
CA ILE A 598 -3.29 9.00 37.31
C ILE A 598 -4.76 9.10 36.86
N ARG A 599 -5.39 7.97 36.50
CA ARG A 599 -6.85 7.89 36.21
C ARG A 599 -7.54 6.89 37.13
N ALA A 600 -8.68 7.29 37.73
CA ALA A 600 -9.56 6.43 38.52
C ALA A 600 -10.72 5.88 37.66
N VAL A 601 -11.08 4.60 37.83
CA VAL A 601 -12.18 3.92 37.13
C VAL A 601 -13.21 3.42 38.17
N ARG A 602 -14.47 3.87 38.09
CA ARG A 602 -15.56 3.35 38.95
C ARG A 602 -16.03 1.97 38.47
N SER A 603 -16.17 1.03 39.39
CA SER A 603 -16.86 -0.26 39.20
C SER A 603 -18.29 -0.21 39.76
N PHE A 604 -19.26 -0.78 39.05
CA PHE A 604 -20.68 -0.84 39.42
C PHE A 604 -21.03 -2.03 40.34
N GLY A 605 -20.05 -2.60 41.03
CA GLY A 605 -20.17 -3.81 41.86
C GLY A 605 -19.51 -5.04 41.23
N SER A 606 -19.55 -6.17 41.95
CA SER A 606 -19.08 -7.48 41.50
C SER A 606 -20.27 -8.41 41.22
N ALA A 607 -20.13 -9.27 40.22
CA ALA A 607 -21.09 -10.30 39.89
C ALA A 607 -20.37 -11.65 39.78
N LYS A 608 -20.96 -12.71 40.33
CA LYS A 608 -20.41 -14.06 40.29
C LYS A 608 -21.04 -14.85 39.13
N ALA A 609 -20.22 -15.47 38.29
CA ALA A 609 -20.70 -16.35 37.23
C ALA A 609 -21.36 -17.60 37.83
N ARG A 610 -22.60 -17.88 37.44
CA ARG A 610 -23.33 -19.10 37.81
C ARG A 610 -23.16 -20.23 36.80
N TYR A 611 -22.74 -19.89 35.58
CA TYR A 611 -22.58 -20.85 34.50
C TYR A 611 -21.38 -20.48 33.66
N ASP A 612 -20.75 -21.48 33.06
CA ASP A 612 -19.73 -21.28 32.04
C ASP A 612 -20.33 -20.55 30.83
N PHE A 613 -19.60 -19.56 30.32
CA PHE A 613 -19.94 -18.85 29.09
C PHE A 613 -18.70 -18.73 28.21
N CYS A 614 -18.74 -19.27 27.01
CA CYS A 614 -17.65 -19.14 26.04
C CYS A 614 -17.88 -17.92 25.13
N ALA A 615 -16.96 -16.96 25.18
CA ALA A 615 -16.95 -15.81 24.28
C ALA A 615 -16.85 -16.27 22.81
N ARG A 616 -17.70 -15.71 21.96
CA ARG A 616 -17.78 -16.02 20.53
C ARG A 616 -16.91 -15.09 19.69
N ASP A 617 -16.58 -13.91 20.22
CA ASP A 617 -15.72 -12.94 19.58
C ASP A 617 -14.86 -12.15 20.58
N ARG A 618 -14.02 -11.23 20.06
CA ARG A 618 -13.05 -10.48 20.86
C ARG A 618 -13.68 -9.41 21.77
N THR A 619 -14.97 -9.11 21.59
CA THR A 619 -15.71 -8.13 22.40
C THR A 619 -16.40 -8.76 23.61
N GLU A 620 -16.53 -10.09 23.64
CA GLU A 620 -17.13 -10.86 24.72
C GLU A 620 -16.08 -11.40 25.73
N LEU A 621 -16.51 -11.62 26.99
CA LEU A 621 -15.70 -12.27 28.03
C LEU A 621 -16.10 -13.73 28.19
N THR A 622 -15.10 -14.61 28.23
CA THR A 622 -15.32 -15.99 28.66
C THR A 622 -15.45 -16.00 30.18
N LEU A 623 -16.52 -16.60 30.69
CA LEU A 623 -16.78 -16.80 32.11
C LEU A 623 -16.70 -18.29 32.44
N ARG A 624 -16.19 -18.62 33.63
CA ARG A 624 -16.34 -19.95 34.24
C ARG A 624 -17.21 -19.85 35.49
N GLU A 625 -17.98 -20.88 35.77
CA GLU A 625 -18.80 -20.97 36.98
C GLU A 625 -17.92 -20.72 38.22
N GLY A 626 -18.34 -19.77 39.05
CA GLY A 626 -17.60 -19.31 40.22
C GLY A 626 -16.74 -18.06 40.03
N ASP A 627 -16.53 -17.61 38.79
CA ASP A 627 -15.74 -16.42 38.49
C ASP A 627 -16.35 -15.14 39.06
N ILE A 628 -15.53 -14.29 39.69
CA ILE A 628 -15.95 -12.97 40.18
C ILE A 628 -15.60 -11.91 39.14
N ILE A 629 -16.62 -11.28 38.59
CA ILE A 629 -16.52 -10.32 37.49
C ILE A 629 -16.77 -8.93 38.03
N ARG A 630 -15.88 -8.00 37.73
CA ARG A 630 -16.06 -6.59 38.08
C ARG A 630 -16.94 -5.92 37.04
N VAL A 631 -18.15 -5.49 37.43
CA VAL A 631 -19.10 -4.89 36.49
C VAL A 631 -18.71 -3.45 36.18
N LEU A 632 -18.52 -3.12 34.90
CA LEU A 632 -18.08 -1.81 34.41
C LEU A 632 -19.21 -1.02 33.74
N SER A 633 -20.20 -1.68 33.14
CA SER A 633 -21.42 -1.03 32.63
C SER A 633 -22.57 -2.02 32.50
N LYS A 634 -23.75 -1.63 32.98
CA LYS A 634 -25.02 -2.34 32.73
C LYS A 634 -25.85 -1.69 31.60
N LYS A 635 -25.33 -0.63 30.97
CA LYS A 635 -26.00 0.12 29.89
C LYS A 635 -25.34 -0.18 28.54
N GLY A 636 -26.14 -0.50 27.52
CA GLY A 636 -25.66 -0.73 26.15
C GLY A 636 -26.54 -1.72 25.38
N HIS A 637 -26.38 -3.01 25.67
CA HIS A 637 -27.11 -4.09 25.00
C HIS A 637 -28.11 -4.76 25.96
N PRO A 638 -29.40 -4.89 25.62
CA PRO A 638 -30.37 -5.52 26.51
C PRO A 638 -29.98 -6.99 26.76
N GLY A 639 -29.84 -7.35 28.04
CA GLY A 639 -29.41 -8.69 28.47
C GLY A 639 -27.90 -8.91 28.55
N TRP A 640 -27.07 -7.91 28.26
CA TRP A 640 -25.61 -8.02 28.28
C TRP A 640 -24.96 -6.91 29.10
N TRP A 641 -24.03 -7.31 29.96
CA TRP A 641 -23.25 -6.39 30.80
C TRP A 641 -21.80 -6.36 30.36
N LYS A 642 -21.15 -5.22 30.57
CA LYS A 642 -19.72 -5.07 30.35
C LYS A 642 -19.02 -5.18 31.69
N GLY A 643 -17.98 -6.00 31.76
CA GLY A 643 -17.18 -6.12 32.97
C GLY A 643 -15.74 -6.49 32.68
N GLU A 644 -15.03 -6.80 33.74
CA GLU A 644 -13.62 -7.12 33.71
C GLU A 644 -13.34 -8.34 34.57
N ILE A 645 -12.58 -9.27 34.00
CA ILE A 645 -12.08 -10.46 34.68
C ILE A 645 -10.65 -10.73 34.20
N TYR A 646 -9.74 -11.03 35.14
CA TYR A 646 -8.32 -11.26 34.85
C TYR A 646 -7.63 -10.17 33.99
N GLY A 647 -8.02 -8.89 34.18
CA GLY A 647 -7.48 -7.75 33.43
C GLY A 647 -7.99 -7.61 31.99
N ARG A 648 -8.96 -8.43 31.58
CA ARG A 648 -9.63 -8.37 30.27
C ARG A 648 -11.01 -7.77 30.41
N VAL A 649 -11.35 -6.81 29.55
CA VAL A 649 -12.65 -6.12 29.53
C VAL A 649 -13.48 -6.58 28.33
N GLY A 650 -14.74 -6.91 28.55
CA GLY A 650 -15.65 -7.30 27.47
C GLY A 650 -17.08 -7.52 27.97
N TRP A 651 -17.94 -7.96 27.06
CA TRP A 651 -19.37 -8.17 27.29
C TRP A 651 -19.65 -9.61 27.72
N PHE A 652 -20.57 -9.79 28.65
CA PHE A 652 -21.06 -11.09 29.07
C PHE A 652 -22.56 -11.04 29.32
N PRO A 653 -23.27 -12.16 29.16
CA PRO A 653 -24.71 -12.21 29.34
C PRO A 653 -25.09 -12.03 30.82
N ALA A 654 -25.99 -11.08 31.10
CA ALA A 654 -26.40 -10.71 32.45
C ALA A 654 -27.10 -11.86 33.20
N ASN A 655 -27.77 -12.76 32.48
CA ASN A 655 -28.46 -13.92 33.05
C ASN A 655 -27.54 -15.09 33.41
N TYR A 656 -26.23 -14.99 33.13
CA TYR A 656 -25.22 -16.00 33.49
C TYR A 656 -24.48 -15.65 34.77
N VAL A 657 -24.81 -14.52 35.39
CA VAL A 657 -24.18 -14.03 36.61
C VAL A 657 -25.22 -13.68 37.66
N GLU A 658 -24.82 -13.73 38.92
CA GLU A 658 -25.59 -13.24 40.06
C GLU A 658 -24.85 -12.06 40.69
N GLU A 659 -25.57 -10.98 40.99
CA GLU A 659 -24.98 -9.82 41.67
C GLU A 659 -24.65 -10.19 43.12
N ASP A 660 -23.39 -9.96 43.51
CA ASP A 660 -22.95 -10.24 44.87
C ASP A 660 -23.22 -8.97 45.71
N TYR A 661 -24.37 -8.93 46.39
CA TYR A 661 -24.74 -7.85 47.30
C TYR A 661 -24.04 -8.05 48.66
N SER A 662 -22.71 -8.03 48.70
CA SER A 662 -22.01 -7.97 49.97
C SER A 662 -22.04 -6.52 50.49
N GLU A 663 -23.02 -6.21 51.34
CA GLU A 663 -23.05 -5.00 52.17
C GLU A 663 -21.89 -5.01 53.17
N TYR A 664 -20.68 -4.61 52.75
CA TYR A 664 -19.65 -4.05 53.65
C TYR A 664 -18.68 -3.21 52.82
N CYS A 665 -18.93 -1.90 52.78
CA CYS A 665 -17.94 -0.84 52.60
C CYS A 665 -18.39 0.35 53.46
#